data_AF-A0A0X8XWD4-F1
#
_entry.id   AF-A0A0X8XWD4-F1
#
_cell.length_a   1.000
_cell.length_b   1.000
_cell.length_c   1.000
_cell.angle_alpha   90.00
_cell.angle_beta   90.00
_cell.angle_gamma   90.00
#
_symmetry.space_group_name_H-M   'P 1'
#
loop_
_entity.id
_entity.type
_entity.pdbx_description
1 polymer ?
#
loop_
_entity_poly.entity_id
_entity_poly.type
_entity_poly.pdbx_seq_one_letter_code
_entity_poly.pdbx_strand_id
1 'polypeptide(L)'
;MTNENQGLSFAVVDVETTGFTNRDRVLEVAVVHAAADGTVIGTWSTLVNPDRDIPNTRIHGISGADVVGAPTFADIAGELADQLNGRIFVAHNVAFDSRLLAAEFGRLGLTDTPLTGASLCTLTLTGRLLPGSGRGLSAALSAAGIVNTHAHAALDDAEATAELLGHYLHRAPETVAQLLRGVHPVSMSRADLTAPASHVSDSPAILRPRTTKVTAQDGRWLNQLATGVPLVGQPNVDAYLDLLATAMLDRELSVHEIGELTDCAATLGIGRDEALDLHAGFVRQLGVLAWADGIVTEEEREELHAVARALGVAAAAVDALLDSPVTGGDDGPGQSAGTALRLSPGDRITFTGETEIPRAVWEARAVDAGLDVGGVIKKSVLLVAADPDSLSSKAKKARSLGVPVISESGFARLLGELENSGSGAVDPRLVVAASHPEAETVVGESEDLGDDLGETMQTGGFYDDEDAVPVVELGDEGMTFDADSLGSAFDTAVGLLGFIARTQGSLRAAVEHAGISAVDGELPAHVEALLAQAGEESGCFHLALSQRRGTVADVLGRFWESCDDRDQRILRDRIIAEEPATLDEIGQAVGVTRERVRQLQKKLTARLRPMIIAGPVADLRAGVRAHAYPVGTLGQITAVFPELASALPGWDAPLWRILDAFDDDFRIEDGWVCFPDPPTAAQRTGNLLAPMINDEGVAELSDVLDQSSLDDAATLTQWLTTCGYLVLDDHVLTRVGSHPARSASLLSIAGRPMSVSEMYAGIGSSKSERSFRNGLYNSDDLMRVGVEQWALTRWGLPEYTGIADLIGQRVDAAEADGAEGVVLSDLVDELTREFGVSANSVTAYAATGDFTSTGGVVRRRTEPMVNNATPEESNGIYIHDGRWCNLVTVTKDHLRGSGTYIPNGLTAMLDLEWNEPRMIPSDHGEQRIIWGNLGTSSVGSIRRFLEPLQITEGDRIWIDLHDGEHFSVTPAQPSDAAELDGLDWLADHVGETPGEDDAASYGIVAEALGLAPDAPRRKVLARFRHRSDAEAVEVLERIWM
;
A
#
# COMPACT_ATOMS: atom_id res chain seq x y z
N MET A 1 17.88 -11.29 -42.13
CA MET A 1 17.54 -12.57 -41.46
C MET A 1 18.62 -13.59 -41.79
N THR A 2 19.42 -13.97 -40.80
CA THR A 2 20.38 -15.09 -40.89
C THR A 2 19.63 -16.43 -40.82
N ASN A 3 20.20 -17.50 -41.39
CA ASN A 3 19.60 -18.84 -41.44
C ASN A 3 19.35 -19.49 -40.05
N GLU A 4 19.79 -18.88 -38.95
CA GLU A 4 19.68 -19.44 -37.59
C GLU A 4 18.31 -19.20 -36.93
N ASN A 5 17.48 -18.26 -37.42
CA ASN A 5 16.19 -17.90 -36.80
C ASN A 5 14.94 -18.54 -37.44
N GLN A 6 15.06 -19.42 -38.44
CA GLN A 6 13.91 -19.93 -39.21
C GLN A 6 13.03 -20.98 -38.48
N GLY A 7 13.28 -21.25 -37.20
CA GLY A 7 12.50 -22.22 -36.40
C GLY A 7 12.00 -21.71 -35.04
N LEU A 8 12.16 -20.40 -34.75
CA LEU A 8 11.74 -19.83 -33.47
C LEU A 8 10.30 -19.30 -33.56
N SER A 9 9.48 -19.60 -32.56
CA SER A 9 8.18 -18.98 -32.34
C SER A 9 8.14 -18.37 -30.95
N PHE A 10 7.29 -17.37 -30.77
CA PHE A 10 7.15 -16.59 -29.55
C PHE A 10 5.82 -16.95 -28.86
N ALA A 11 5.84 -16.99 -27.53
CA ALA A 11 4.68 -16.95 -26.68
C ALA A 11 4.68 -15.60 -25.98
N VAL A 12 3.87 -14.66 -26.47
CA VAL A 12 3.70 -13.33 -25.87
C VAL A 12 2.66 -13.43 -24.77
N VAL A 13 3.03 -13.10 -23.55
CA VAL A 13 2.29 -13.35 -22.33
C VAL A 13 2.04 -12.03 -21.61
N ASP A 14 0.85 -11.94 -21.03
CA ASP A 14 0.45 -10.89 -20.11
C ASP A 14 -0.42 -11.51 -19.01
N VAL A 15 -0.28 -11.02 -17.77
CA VAL A 15 -1.06 -11.49 -16.61
C VAL A 15 -1.66 -10.34 -15.83
N GLU A 16 -2.93 -10.51 -15.43
CA GLU A 16 -3.56 -9.70 -14.39
C GLU A 16 -3.47 -10.42 -13.05
N THR A 17 -3.28 -9.70 -11.96
CA THR A 17 -2.87 -10.28 -10.67
C THR A 17 -3.50 -9.56 -9.48
N THR A 18 -3.51 -10.21 -8.29
CA THR A 18 -4.04 -9.62 -7.05
C THR A 18 -3.16 -8.53 -6.43
N GLY A 19 -1.94 -8.36 -6.93
CA GLY A 19 -0.84 -7.56 -6.38
C GLY A 19 0.45 -7.87 -7.12
N PHE A 20 1.60 -7.38 -6.65
CA PHE A 20 2.82 -7.38 -7.47
C PHE A 20 3.91 -8.35 -7.00
N THR A 21 3.73 -9.00 -5.85
CA THR A 21 4.76 -9.86 -5.23
C THR A 21 4.65 -11.32 -5.67
N ASN A 22 5.65 -12.12 -5.30
CA ASN A 22 5.58 -13.59 -5.46
C ASN A 22 4.53 -14.24 -4.53
N ARG A 23 3.92 -13.50 -3.59
CA ARG A 23 2.81 -13.98 -2.74
C ARG A 23 1.45 -13.76 -3.42
N ASP A 24 1.42 -12.90 -4.44
CA ASP A 24 0.21 -12.61 -5.20
C ASP A 24 -0.13 -13.71 -6.20
N ARG A 25 -1.39 -13.65 -6.64
CA ARG A 25 -2.05 -14.70 -7.40
C ARG A 25 -2.47 -14.17 -8.76
N VAL A 26 -2.40 -15.03 -9.77
CA VAL A 26 -2.86 -14.71 -11.13
C VAL A 26 -4.40 -14.71 -11.16
N LEU A 27 -4.97 -13.70 -11.79
CA LEU A 27 -6.42 -13.46 -11.98
C LEU A 27 -6.86 -13.65 -13.43
N GLU A 28 -5.97 -13.34 -14.37
CA GLU A 28 -6.14 -13.60 -15.79
C GLU A 28 -4.76 -13.88 -16.38
N VAL A 29 -4.70 -14.80 -17.34
CA VAL A 29 -3.48 -15.04 -18.12
C VAL A 29 -3.85 -15.12 -19.59
N ALA A 30 -3.06 -14.46 -20.42
CA ALA A 30 -3.17 -14.53 -21.87
C ALA A 30 -1.84 -14.97 -22.51
N VAL A 31 -1.93 -15.72 -23.59
CA VAL A 31 -0.81 -16.17 -24.41
C VAL A 31 -1.16 -15.97 -25.87
N VAL A 32 -0.38 -15.13 -26.55
CA VAL A 32 -0.44 -14.89 -28.00
C VAL A 32 0.75 -15.57 -28.64
N HIS A 33 0.50 -16.55 -29.50
CA HIS A 33 1.55 -17.20 -30.27
C HIS A 33 1.90 -16.33 -31.47
N ALA A 34 3.18 -16.03 -31.67
CA ALA A 34 3.67 -15.37 -32.86
C ALA A 34 4.76 -16.19 -33.57
N ALA A 35 4.78 -16.15 -34.90
CA ALA A 35 5.83 -16.73 -35.72
C ALA A 35 7.14 -15.93 -35.61
N ALA A 36 8.24 -16.45 -36.19
CA ALA A 36 9.57 -15.83 -36.16
C ALA A 36 9.61 -14.38 -36.70
N ASP A 37 8.66 -14.00 -37.53
CA ASP A 37 8.52 -12.66 -38.12
C ASP A 37 7.57 -11.74 -37.33
N GLY A 38 7.02 -12.21 -36.22
CA GLY A 38 6.06 -11.48 -35.39
C GLY A 38 4.61 -11.63 -35.84
N THR A 39 4.31 -12.44 -36.86
CA THR A 39 2.93 -12.72 -37.27
C THR A 39 2.20 -13.50 -36.19
N VAL A 40 1.09 -13.01 -35.69
CA VAL A 40 0.23 -13.74 -34.74
C VAL A 40 -0.37 -14.97 -35.41
N ILE A 41 -0.21 -16.14 -34.78
CA ILE A 41 -0.65 -17.45 -35.29
C ILE A 41 -1.69 -18.13 -34.39
N GLY A 42 -1.92 -17.64 -33.18
CA GLY A 42 -2.92 -18.17 -32.27
C GLY A 42 -2.98 -17.37 -30.98
N THR A 43 -4.09 -17.50 -30.25
CA THR A 43 -4.30 -16.86 -28.96
C THR A 43 -4.96 -17.84 -27.99
N TRP A 44 -4.66 -17.67 -26.71
CA TRP A 44 -5.23 -18.42 -25.60
C TRP A 44 -5.34 -17.50 -24.40
N SER A 45 -6.43 -17.54 -23.65
CA SER A 45 -6.57 -16.76 -22.41
C SER A 45 -7.62 -17.38 -21.48
N THR A 46 -7.50 -17.11 -20.19
CA THR A 46 -8.50 -17.51 -19.19
C THR A 46 -8.43 -16.63 -17.95
N LEU A 47 -9.59 -16.41 -17.33
CA LEU A 47 -9.67 -15.98 -15.92
C LEU A 47 -9.18 -17.11 -15.01
N VAL A 48 -8.65 -16.73 -13.85
CA VAL A 48 -8.11 -17.62 -12.84
C VAL A 48 -8.69 -17.23 -11.47
N ASN A 49 -9.19 -18.21 -10.73
CA ASN A 49 -9.62 -18.01 -9.36
C ASN A 49 -8.39 -18.02 -8.43
N PRO A 50 -8.11 -16.92 -7.71
CA PRO A 50 -6.92 -16.80 -6.85
C PRO A 50 -7.11 -17.41 -5.46
N ASP A 51 -8.28 -17.95 -5.10
CA ASP A 51 -8.64 -18.42 -3.75
C ASP A 51 -8.39 -17.39 -2.63
N ARG A 52 -8.51 -16.09 -2.96
CA ARG A 52 -8.36 -14.96 -2.01
C ARG A 52 -9.10 -13.72 -2.48
N ASP A 53 -9.20 -12.74 -1.60
CA ASP A 53 -9.76 -11.42 -1.93
C ASP A 53 -8.90 -10.68 -2.98
N ILE A 54 -9.56 -9.89 -3.82
CA ILE A 54 -8.95 -9.08 -4.88
C ILE A 54 -8.99 -7.61 -4.44
N PRO A 55 -7.88 -7.03 -3.94
CA PRO A 55 -7.87 -5.67 -3.40
C PRO A 55 -7.80 -4.59 -4.50
N ASN A 56 -7.36 -4.95 -5.70
CA ASN A 56 -6.97 -4.04 -6.77
C ASN A 56 -7.92 -4.04 -7.98
N THR A 57 -9.19 -4.47 -7.80
CA THR A 57 -10.22 -4.51 -8.87
C THR A 57 -10.34 -3.21 -9.66
N ARG A 58 -10.03 -2.04 -9.08
CA ARG A 58 -10.04 -0.74 -9.77
C ARG A 58 -9.02 -0.60 -10.91
N ILE A 59 -7.95 -1.40 -10.89
CA ILE A 59 -6.85 -1.33 -11.87
C ILE A 59 -7.23 -2.12 -13.11
N HIS A 60 -7.41 -3.43 -12.93
CA HIS A 60 -7.66 -4.34 -14.03
C HIS A 60 -9.14 -4.53 -14.30
N GLY A 61 -10.05 -4.30 -13.34
CA GLY A 61 -11.50 -4.46 -13.53
C GLY A 61 -12.03 -5.89 -13.31
N ILE A 62 -11.25 -6.79 -12.69
CA ILE A 62 -11.68 -8.15 -12.34
C ILE A 62 -12.16 -8.14 -10.88
N SER A 63 -13.43 -8.51 -10.67
CA SER A 63 -14.03 -8.61 -9.34
C SER A 63 -14.07 -10.05 -8.85
N GLY A 64 -14.30 -10.25 -7.54
CA GLY A 64 -14.50 -11.60 -6.99
C GLY A 64 -15.66 -12.35 -7.65
N ALA A 65 -16.68 -11.63 -8.14
CA ALA A 65 -17.81 -12.23 -8.86
C ALA A 65 -17.43 -12.77 -10.25
N ASP A 66 -16.37 -12.25 -10.87
CA ASP A 66 -15.92 -12.69 -12.19
C ASP A 66 -15.11 -14.00 -12.11
N VAL A 67 -14.38 -14.20 -11.01
CA VAL A 67 -13.48 -15.34 -10.82
C VAL A 67 -14.04 -16.48 -9.98
N VAL A 68 -15.16 -16.27 -9.27
CA VAL A 68 -15.76 -17.30 -8.38
C VAL A 68 -16.08 -18.62 -9.10
N GLY A 69 -16.34 -18.57 -10.42
CA GLY A 69 -16.56 -19.75 -11.26
C GLY A 69 -15.44 -20.00 -12.28
N ALA A 70 -14.31 -19.30 -12.17
CA ALA A 70 -13.13 -19.50 -13.01
C ALA A 70 -12.30 -20.69 -12.50
N PRO A 71 -11.51 -21.36 -13.35
CA PRO A 71 -10.59 -22.41 -12.91
C PRO A 71 -9.51 -21.84 -11.97
N THR A 72 -8.98 -22.66 -11.07
CA THR A 72 -7.81 -22.29 -10.27
C THR A 72 -6.53 -22.37 -11.12
N PHE A 73 -5.41 -21.81 -10.64
CA PHE A 73 -4.15 -21.95 -11.36
C PHE A 73 -3.72 -23.42 -11.52
N ALA A 74 -4.00 -24.26 -10.51
CA ALA A 74 -3.72 -25.69 -10.56
C ALA A 74 -4.43 -26.38 -11.74
N ASP A 75 -5.67 -25.97 -12.04
CA ASP A 75 -6.48 -26.53 -13.12
C ASP A 75 -5.92 -26.18 -14.51
N ILE A 76 -5.35 -24.98 -14.67
CA ILE A 76 -4.84 -24.48 -15.96
C ILE A 76 -3.34 -24.72 -16.18
N ALA A 77 -2.57 -25.03 -15.14
CA ALA A 77 -1.11 -25.06 -15.19
C ALA A 77 -0.54 -26.00 -16.27
N GLY A 78 -1.18 -27.16 -16.47
CA GLY A 78 -0.78 -28.12 -17.50
C GLY A 78 -0.99 -27.59 -18.92
N GLU A 79 -2.13 -26.97 -19.17
CA GLU A 79 -2.42 -26.36 -20.46
C GLU A 79 -1.51 -25.15 -20.73
N LEU A 80 -1.33 -24.27 -19.73
CA LEU A 80 -0.43 -23.13 -19.83
C LEU A 80 1.01 -23.57 -20.12
N ALA A 81 1.52 -24.61 -19.45
CA ALA A 81 2.84 -25.18 -19.74
C ALA A 81 2.95 -25.61 -21.21
N ASP A 82 1.93 -26.28 -21.76
CA ASP A 82 1.89 -26.68 -23.17
C ASP A 82 1.80 -25.48 -24.13
N GLN A 83 1.14 -24.38 -23.74
CA GLN A 83 1.09 -23.13 -24.51
C GLN A 83 2.46 -22.45 -24.60
N LEU A 84 3.28 -22.53 -23.54
CA LEU A 84 4.61 -21.93 -23.47
C LEU A 84 5.70 -22.81 -24.09
N ASN A 85 5.53 -24.13 -24.02
CA ASN A 85 6.53 -25.11 -24.46
C ASN A 85 7.01 -24.88 -25.90
N GLY A 86 8.32 -24.99 -26.11
CA GLY A 86 8.97 -24.89 -27.41
C GLY A 86 8.97 -23.48 -28.03
N ARG A 87 8.59 -22.45 -27.27
CA ARG A 87 8.52 -21.05 -27.71
C ARG A 87 9.40 -20.15 -26.84
N ILE A 88 9.85 -19.02 -27.39
CA ILE A 88 10.50 -17.97 -26.61
C ILE A 88 9.43 -17.24 -25.82
N PHE A 89 9.60 -17.13 -24.51
CA PHE A 89 8.71 -16.36 -23.63
C PHE A 89 8.88 -14.88 -23.94
N VAL A 90 7.80 -14.15 -24.17
CA VAL A 90 7.85 -12.71 -24.43
C VAL A 90 6.83 -12.05 -23.53
N ALA A 91 7.17 -10.92 -22.94
CA ALA A 91 6.21 -10.06 -22.26
C ALA A 91 6.66 -8.60 -22.41
N HIS A 92 5.76 -7.67 -22.09
CA HIS A 92 6.18 -6.27 -22.04
C HIS A 92 7.18 -6.05 -20.92
N ASN A 93 6.87 -6.52 -19.71
CA ASN A 93 7.79 -6.53 -18.57
C ASN A 93 8.02 -7.97 -18.07
N VAL A 94 8.90 -8.70 -18.77
CA VAL A 94 9.22 -10.10 -18.44
C VAL A 94 9.57 -10.33 -16.97
N ALA A 95 10.25 -9.39 -16.30
CA ALA A 95 10.64 -9.55 -14.90
C ALA A 95 9.41 -9.67 -13.98
N PHE A 96 8.34 -8.95 -14.31
CA PHE A 96 7.05 -9.02 -13.63
C PHE A 96 6.32 -10.32 -13.98
N ASP A 97 5.94 -10.51 -15.24
CA ASP A 97 5.09 -11.63 -15.67
C ASP A 97 5.70 -12.99 -15.33
N SER A 98 7.01 -13.16 -15.58
CA SER A 98 7.70 -14.43 -15.33
C SER A 98 7.81 -14.76 -13.84
N ARG A 99 7.95 -13.75 -12.96
CA ARG A 99 8.04 -13.95 -11.51
C ARG A 99 6.72 -14.47 -10.94
N LEU A 100 5.60 -13.89 -11.38
CA LEU A 100 4.27 -14.28 -10.92
C LEU A 100 3.91 -15.70 -11.41
N LEU A 101 4.19 -16.00 -12.67
CA LEU A 101 4.01 -17.36 -13.21
C LEU A 101 4.95 -18.38 -12.56
N ALA A 102 6.21 -18.04 -12.32
CA ALA A 102 7.16 -18.90 -11.62
C ALA A 102 6.68 -19.21 -10.19
N ALA A 103 6.12 -18.23 -9.48
CA ALA A 103 5.56 -18.44 -8.15
C ALA A 103 4.37 -19.40 -8.18
N GLU A 104 3.46 -19.24 -9.14
CA GLU A 104 2.30 -20.13 -9.29
C GLU A 104 2.71 -21.56 -9.67
N PHE A 105 3.66 -21.75 -10.59
CA PHE A 105 4.22 -23.06 -10.89
C PHE A 105 5.00 -23.67 -9.70
N GLY A 106 5.69 -22.83 -8.93
CA GLY A 106 6.38 -23.22 -7.70
C GLY A 106 5.45 -23.81 -6.64
N ARG A 107 4.24 -23.24 -6.49
CA ARG A 107 3.19 -23.79 -5.60
C ARG A 107 2.72 -25.19 -6.01
N LEU A 108 2.92 -25.57 -7.27
CA LEU A 108 2.60 -26.90 -7.82
C LEU A 108 3.80 -27.85 -7.85
N GLY A 109 4.94 -27.44 -7.29
CA GLY A 109 6.16 -28.25 -7.19
C GLY A 109 7.19 -28.02 -8.30
N LEU A 110 6.97 -27.10 -9.25
CA LEU A 110 8.00 -26.69 -10.22
C LEU A 110 8.80 -25.51 -9.68
N THR A 111 9.87 -25.80 -8.93
CA THR A 111 10.76 -24.75 -8.39
C THR A 111 11.75 -24.18 -9.41
N ASP A 112 12.08 -24.94 -10.47
CA ASP A 112 12.99 -24.53 -11.55
C ASP A 112 12.23 -24.26 -12.86
N THR A 113 11.48 -23.15 -12.91
CA THR A 113 10.79 -22.74 -14.14
C THR A 113 11.73 -22.02 -15.12
N PRO A 114 11.83 -22.43 -16.40
CA PRO A 114 12.78 -21.85 -17.35
C PRO A 114 12.34 -20.49 -17.93
N LEU A 115 11.38 -19.78 -17.32
CA LEU A 115 10.75 -18.59 -17.89
C LEU A 115 11.73 -17.41 -18.02
N THR A 116 12.57 -17.14 -17.01
CA THR A 116 13.52 -16.00 -17.03
C THR A 116 14.72 -16.23 -17.96
N GLY A 117 15.14 -17.48 -18.15
CA GLY A 117 16.26 -17.83 -19.05
C GLY A 117 15.85 -17.95 -20.53
N ALA A 118 14.55 -18.04 -20.79
CA ALA A 118 13.96 -18.30 -22.11
C ALA A 118 13.19 -17.09 -22.67
N SER A 119 13.51 -15.87 -22.23
CA SER A 119 12.64 -14.70 -22.43
C SER A 119 13.19 -13.60 -23.33
N LEU A 120 12.29 -12.82 -23.94
CA LEU A 120 12.54 -11.55 -24.61
C LEU A 120 11.61 -10.47 -24.04
N CYS A 121 12.18 -9.37 -23.55
CA CYS A 121 11.43 -8.27 -22.93
C CYS A 121 11.19 -7.14 -23.93
N THR A 122 9.93 -6.83 -24.27
CA THR A 122 9.65 -5.75 -25.24
C THR A 122 9.92 -4.37 -24.66
N LEU A 123 9.83 -4.16 -23.35
CA LEU A 123 10.27 -2.93 -22.69
C LEU A 123 11.78 -2.67 -22.91
N THR A 124 12.60 -3.71 -22.79
CA THR A 124 14.04 -3.60 -23.10
C THR A 124 14.28 -3.24 -24.57
N LEU A 125 13.45 -3.76 -25.48
CA LEU A 125 13.48 -3.40 -26.90
C LEU A 125 13.04 -1.94 -27.11
N THR A 126 11.98 -1.49 -26.43
CA THR A 126 11.49 -0.11 -26.46
C THR A 126 12.58 0.86 -26.05
N GLY A 127 13.26 0.64 -24.91
CA GLY A 127 14.36 1.52 -24.46
C GLY A 127 15.53 1.61 -25.46
N ARG A 128 15.79 0.56 -26.25
CA ARG A 128 16.85 0.57 -27.28
C ARG A 128 16.41 1.15 -28.61
N LEU A 129 15.16 0.98 -28.99
CA LEU A 129 14.66 1.26 -30.35
C LEU A 129 13.84 2.54 -30.44
N LEU A 130 13.28 3.00 -29.32
CA LEU A 130 12.47 4.20 -29.16
C LEU A 130 12.97 5.02 -27.95
N PRO A 131 14.24 5.46 -27.93
CA PRO A 131 14.78 6.22 -26.80
C PRO A 131 13.96 7.51 -26.56
N GLY A 132 13.55 7.73 -25.31
CA GLY A 132 12.71 8.86 -24.92
C GLY A 132 11.20 8.58 -24.93
N SER A 133 10.75 7.38 -25.34
CA SER A 133 9.38 6.93 -25.04
C SER A 133 9.24 6.58 -23.57
N GLY A 134 8.03 6.74 -23.03
CA GLY A 134 7.69 6.33 -21.67
C GLY A 134 7.76 4.82 -21.45
N ARG A 135 7.69 4.41 -20.18
CA ARG A 135 7.86 3.02 -19.68
C ARG A 135 6.66 2.11 -19.90
N GLY A 136 5.44 2.66 -19.90
CA GLY A 136 4.24 1.83 -20.00
C GLY A 136 4.02 1.27 -21.40
N LEU A 137 3.31 0.13 -21.49
CA LEU A 137 2.89 -0.46 -22.77
C LEU A 137 2.17 0.58 -23.63
N SER A 138 1.27 1.39 -23.04
CA SER A 138 0.57 2.47 -23.74
C SER A 138 1.51 3.47 -24.42
N ALA A 139 2.59 3.87 -23.75
CA ALA A 139 3.59 4.80 -24.30
C ALA A 139 4.38 4.15 -25.44
N ALA A 140 4.78 2.88 -25.29
CA ALA A 140 5.48 2.13 -26.32
C ALA A 140 4.60 1.92 -27.58
N LEU A 141 3.33 1.58 -27.39
CA LEU A 141 2.34 1.44 -28.46
C LEU A 141 2.09 2.77 -29.18
N SER A 142 1.89 3.86 -28.43
CA SER A 142 1.71 5.19 -28.99
C SER A 142 2.92 5.63 -29.81
N ALA A 143 4.14 5.41 -29.31
CA ALA A 143 5.37 5.71 -30.04
C ALA A 143 5.55 4.84 -31.30
N ALA A 144 5.02 3.62 -31.30
CA ALA A 144 4.99 2.72 -32.45
C ALA A 144 3.81 2.97 -33.41
N GLY A 145 2.83 3.81 -33.02
CA GLY A 145 1.61 4.06 -33.79
C GLY A 145 0.59 2.92 -33.74
N ILE A 146 0.63 2.09 -32.69
CA ILE A 146 -0.26 0.93 -32.47
C ILE A 146 -1.39 1.35 -31.53
N VAL A 147 -2.62 0.91 -31.82
CA VAL A 147 -3.81 1.27 -31.03
C VAL A 147 -4.27 0.05 -30.23
N ASN A 148 -4.30 0.17 -28.91
CA ASN A 148 -4.96 -0.79 -28.03
C ASN A 148 -6.35 -0.27 -27.62
N THR A 149 -7.39 -1.02 -27.96
CA THR A 149 -8.79 -0.62 -27.74
C THR A 149 -9.31 -0.89 -26.32
N HIS A 150 -8.69 -1.81 -25.57
CA HIS A 150 -9.09 -2.18 -24.20
C HIS A 150 -7.87 -2.44 -23.32
N ALA A 151 -7.16 -1.39 -22.92
CA ALA A 151 -6.06 -1.51 -21.96
C ALA A 151 -6.52 -2.13 -20.62
N HIS A 152 -5.64 -2.93 -20.00
CA HIS A 152 -5.88 -3.67 -18.75
C HIS A 152 -6.82 -4.87 -18.88
N ALA A 153 -6.77 -5.51 -20.05
CA ALA A 153 -7.32 -6.83 -20.29
C ALA A 153 -6.17 -7.67 -20.86
N ALA A 154 -5.85 -8.79 -20.20
CA ALA A 154 -4.60 -9.51 -20.47
C ALA A 154 -4.46 -9.90 -21.96
N LEU A 155 -5.57 -10.27 -22.60
CA LEU A 155 -5.55 -10.64 -24.01
C LEU A 155 -5.27 -9.45 -24.95
N ASP A 156 -5.96 -8.32 -24.76
CA ASP A 156 -5.78 -7.12 -25.57
C ASP A 156 -4.35 -6.56 -25.40
N ASP A 157 -3.80 -6.61 -24.17
CA ASP A 157 -2.43 -6.18 -23.87
C ASP A 157 -1.36 -7.14 -24.46
N ALA A 158 -1.59 -8.46 -24.40
CA ALA A 158 -0.72 -9.44 -25.05
C ALA A 158 -0.75 -9.34 -26.59
N GLU A 159 -1.91 -9.09 -27.20
CA GLU A 159 -2.04 -8.89 -28.65
C GLU A 159 -1.33 -7.61 -29.09
N ALA A 160 -1.51 -6.51 -28.36
CA ALA A 160 -0.81 -5.26 -28.64
C ALA A 160 0.72 -5.40 -28.45
N THR A 161 1.15 -6.17 -27.44
CA THR A 161 2.57 -6.49 -27.23
C THR A 161 3.13 -7.35 -28.36
N ALA A 162 2.35 -8.28 -28.92
CA ALA A 162 2.75 -9.07 -30.07
C ALA A 162 2.89 -8.21 -31.34
N GLU A 163 1.98 -7.26 -31.56
CA GLU A 163 2.10 -6.29 -32.64
C GLU A 163 3.34 -5.40 -32.47
N LEU A 164 3.63 -4.97 -31.24
CA LEU A 164 4.82 -4.20 -30.90
C LEU A 164 6.12 -4.99 -31.15
N LEU A 165 6.15 -6.28 -30.77
CA LEU A 165 7.25 -7.18 -31.08
C LEU A 165 7.44 -7.30 -32.60
N GLY A 166 6.35 -7.49 -33.35
CA GLY A 166 6.35 -7.51 -34.81
C GLY A 166 6.94 -6.22 -35.39
N HIS A 167 6.55 -5.06 -34.87
CA HIS A 167 7.12 -3.76 -35.25
C HIS A 167 8.64 -3.74 -35.06
N TYR A 168 9.15 -4.20 -33.92
CA TYR A 168 10.59 -4.24 -33.64
C TYR A 168 11.36 -5.24 -34.51
N LEU A 169 10.80 -6.42 -34.74
CA LEU A 169 11.37 -7.43 -35.64
C LEU A 169 11.53 -6.90 -37.08
N HIS A 170 10.58 -6.09 -37.55
CA HIS A 170 10.65 -5.48 -38.88
C HIS A 170 11.59 -4.27 -38.93
N ARG A 171 11.56 -3.42 -37.91
CA ARG A 171 12.29 -2.14 -37.88
C ARG A 171 13.77 -2.31 -37.56
N ALA A 172 14.12 -3.24 -36.68
CA ALA A 172 15.49 -3.43 -36.19
C ALA A 172 15.84 -4.92 -35.97
N PRO A 173 15.82 -5.76 -37.02
CA PRO A 173 15.99 -7.21 -36.91
C PRO A 173 17.34 -7.62 -36.28
N GLU A 174 18.41 -6.87 -36.51
CA GLU A 174 19.73 -7.17 -35.95
C GLU A 174 19.79 -6.92 -34.43
N THR A 175 19.10 -5.90 -33.93
CA THR A 175 19.03 -5.60 -32.49
C THR A 175 18.25 -6.69 -31.76
N VAL A 176 17.12 -7.12 -32.33
CA VAL A 176 16.33 -8.23 -31.77
C VAL A 176 17.14 -9.53 -31.82
N ALA A 177 17.80 -9.83 -32.94
CA ALA A 177 18.67 -11.00 -33.07
C ALA A 177 19.84 -11.00 -32.08
N GLN A 178 20.39 -9.83 -31.73
CA GLN A 178 21.42 -9.70 -30.69
C GLN A 178 20.88 -10.06 -29.30
N LEU A 179 19.67 -9.61 -28.96
CA LEU A 179 19.02 -9.92 -27.69
C LEU A 179 18.57 -11.37 -27.57
N LEU A 180 18.26 -12.03 -28.69
CA LEU A 180 17.93 -13.45 -28.73
C LEU A 180 19.16 -14.39 -28.62
N ARG A 181 20.40 -13.88 -28.66
CA ARG A 181 21.58 -14.74 -28.55
C ARG A 181 21.66 -15.37 -27.16
N GLY A 182 21.63 -16.70 -27.12
CA GLY A 182 21.67 -17.46 -25.87
C GLY A 182 20.30 -17.59 -25.18
N VAL A 183 19.23 -17.04 -25.76
CA VAL A 183 17.86 -17.29 -25.33
C VAL A 183 17.39 -18.58 -25.98
N HIS A 184 16.93 -19.52 -25.17
CA HIS A 184 16.43 -20.81 -25.65
C HIS A 184 14.91 -20.87 -25.48
N PRO A 185 14.16 -21.60 -26.33
CA PRO A 185 12.75 -21.81 -26.12
C PRO A 185 12.47 -22.47 -24.76
N VAL A 186 11.36 -22.08 -24.13
CA VAL A 186 10.85 -22.67 -22.88
C VAL A 186 10.74 -24.18 -23.06
N SER A 187 11.32 -24.93 -22.13
CA SER A 187 11.23 -26.39 -22.08
C SER A 187 10.49 -26.80 -20.83
N MET A 188 9.16 -26.84 -20.91
CA MET A 188 8.28 -27.31 -19.84
C MET A 188 7.01 -27.87 -20.46
N SER A 189 6.47 -28.94 -19.92
CA SER A 189 5.26 -29.59 -20.42
C SER A 189 4.35 -29.98 -19.27
N ARG A 190 3.10 -30.30 -19.57
CA ARG A 190 2.17 -30.88 -18.58
C ARG A 190 2.74 -32.09 -17.82
N ALA A 191 3.69 -32.83 -18.40
CA ALA A 191 4.30 -34.01 -17.78
C ALA A 191 5.28 -33.69 -16.63
N ASP A 192 5.72 -32.44 -16.53
CA ASP A 192 6.68 -32.01 -15.51
C ASP A 192 6.00 -31.64 -14.17
N LEU A 193 4.66 -31.53 -14.15
CA LEU A 193 3.86 -31.18 -12.97
C LEU A 193 3.60 -32.41 -12.07
N THR A 194 3.84 -32.28 -10.76
CA THR A 194 3.73 -33.39 -9.78
C THR A 194 2.33 -33.60 -9.19
N ALA A 195 1.35 -32.74 -9.51
CA ALA A 195 -0.01 -32.83 -8.96
C ALA A 195 -0.86 -33.93 -9.66
N PRO A 196 -1.76 -34.62 -8.95
CA PRO A 196 -2.67 -35.58 -9.56
C PRO A 196 -3.60 -34.88 -10.56
N ALA A 197 -3.57 -35.35 -11.80
CA ALA A 197 -4.35 -34.89 -12.95
C ALA A 197 -5.85 -35.22 -12.85
N SER A 198 -6.51 -34.85 -11.75
CA SER A 198 -7.93 -35.17 -11.50
C SER A 198 -8.93 -34.08 -11.92
N HIS A 199 -8.49 -32.87 -12.29
CA HIS A 199 -9.39 -31.77 -12.67
C HIS A 199 -8.92 -30.99 -13.92
N VAL A 200 -8.39 -31.69 -14.94
CA VAL A 200 -8.19 -31.05 -16.26
C VAL A 200 -9.55 -30.98 -16.95
N SER A 201 -10.19 -29.82 -16.91
CA SER A 201 -11.40 -29.55 -17.68
C SER A 201 -11.04 -29.48 -19.18
N ASP A 202 -11.59 -30.38 -19.99
CA ASP A 202 -11.45 -30.36 -21.47
C ASP A 202 -12.26 -29.23 -22.15
N SER A 203 -12.82 -28.28 -21.38
CA SER A 203 -13.60 -27.18 -21.93
C SER A 203 -12.69 -25.99 -22.28
N PRO A 204 -12.62 -25.56 -23.56
CA PRO A 204 -11.86 -24.36 -23.91
C PRO A 204 -12.42 -23.16 -23.14
N ALA A 205 -11.54 -22.42 -22.47
CA ALA A 205 -11.91 -21.22 -21.73
C ALA A 205 -12.67 -20.25 -22.66
N ILE A 206 -13.92 -19.96 -22.31
CA ILE A 206 -14.80 -19.09 -23.08
C ILE A 206 -14.49 -17.64 -22.68
N LEU A 207 -14.08 -16.83 -23.66
CA LEU A 207 -14.08 -15.36 -23.58
C LEU A 207 -15.41 -14.89 -22.99
N ARG A 208 -15.40 -14.32 -21.78
CA ARG A 208 -16.50 -13.51 -21.27
C ARG A 208 -16.18 -12.05 -21.60
N PRO A 209 -16.84 -11.43 -22.60
CA PRO A 209 -16.64 -10.02 -22.88
C PRO A 209 -17.03 -9.22 -21.64
N ARG A 210 -16.14 -8.34 -21.20
CA ARG A 210 -16.42 -7.40 -20.11
C ARG A 210 -17.62 -6.53 -20.47
N THR A 211 -18.61 -6.49 -19.59
CA THR A 211 -19.69 -5.51 -19.64
C THR A 211 -19.56 -4.58 -18.46
N THR A 212 -18.61 -3.65 -18.50
CA THR A 212 -18.67 -2.39 -17.71
C THR A 212 -17.55 -1.45 -18.15
N LYS A 213 -17.94 -0.24 -18.57
CA LYS A 213 -17.05 0.93 -18.58
C LYS A 213 -16.77 1.29 -17.13
N VAL A 214 -15.54 1.11 -16.67
CA VAL A 214 -15.04 1.88 -15.53
C VAL A 214 -15.00 3.33 -16.01
N THR A 215 -15.80 4.20 -15.40
CA THR A 215 -15.67 5.65 -15.57
C THR A 215 -14.42 6.11 -14.84
N ALA A 216 -13.25 5.91 -15.47
CA ALA A 216 -12.00 6.53 -15.05
C ALA A 216 -12.03 8.02 -15.41
N GLN A 217 -12.57 8.81 -14.50
CA GLN A 217 -12.43 10.28 -14.52
C GLN A 217 -11.45 10.80 -13.47
N ASP A 218 -11.20 10.06 -12.39
CA ASP A 218 -10.24 10.45 -11.36
C ASP A 218 -8.93 9.66 -11.56
N GLY A 219 -7.87 10.30 -12.07
CA GLY A 219 -6.54 9.68 -12.21
C GLY A 219 -5.91 9.64 -13.63
N ARG A 220 -6.55 10.25 -14.64
CA ARG A 220 -6.02 10.24 -16.03
C ARG A 220 -4.64 10.90 -16.18
N TRP A 221 -4.38 11.97 -15.45
CA TRP A 221 -3.15 12.75 -15.57
C TRP A 221 -1.94 12.01 -14.97
N LEU A 222 -2.05 11.52 -13.74
CA LEU A 222 -1.00 10.73 -13.06
C LEU A 222 -0.67 9.44 -13.80
N ASN A 223 -1.69 8.76 -14.35
CA ASN A 223 -1.49 7.60 -15.21
C ASN A 223 -0.74 7.97 -16.51
N GLN A 224 -1.01 9.14 -17.11
CA GLN A 224 -0.27 9.64 -18.29
C GLN A 224 1.16 10.08 -17.99
N LEU A 225 1.42 10.65 -16.80
CA LEU A 225 2.76 11.10 -16.42
C LEU A 225 3.65 9.96 -15.93
N ALA A 226 3.14 9.06 -15.09
CA ALA A 226 3.88 7.91 -14.58
C ALA A 226 4.28 6.96 -15.72
N THR A 227 3.44 6.81 -16.75
CA THR A 227 3.77 6.07 -17.97
C THR A 227 4.72 6.81 -18.90
N GLY A 228 4.90 8.13 -18.76
CA GLY A 228 5.76 9.00 -19.57
C GLY A 228 7.20 9.15 -19.07
N VAL A 229 7.50 8.65 -17.87
CA VAL A 229 8.85 8.63 -17.24
C VAL A 229 9.82 7.83 -18.15
N PRO A 230 10.92 8.42 -18.65
CA PRO A 230 11.85 7.73 -19.55
C PRO A 230 12.57 6.53 -18.91
N LEU A 231 12.86 5.51 -19.73
CA LEU A 231 13.73 4.39 -19.35
C LEU A 231 15.16 4.86 -19.07
N VAL A 232 15.76 4.37 -17.98
CA VAL A 232 17.15 4.69 -17.59
C VAL A 232 18.13 3.72 -18.26
N GLY A 233 17.63 2.61 -18.82
CA GLY A 233 18.42 1.65 -19.62
C GLY A 233 19.12 0.58 -18.79
N GLN A 234 18.76 0.47 -17.51
CA GLN A 234 19.23 -0.56 -16.59
C GLN A 234 18.04 -1.45 -16.21
N PRO A 235 18.02 -2.75 -16.59
CA PRO A 235 16.83 -3.60 -16.42
C PRO A 235 16.29 -3.69 -14.99
N ASN A 236 17.16 -3.72 -13.99
CA ASN A 236 16.77 -3.82 -12.57
C ASN A 236 16.12 -2.52 -12.09
N VAL A 237 16.77 -1.39 -12.34
CA VAL A 237 16.25 -0.05 -12.03
C VAL A 237 14.94 0.20 -12.77
N ASP A 238 14.86 -0.23 -14.03
CA ASP A 238 13.68 -0.02 -14.84
C ASP A 238 12.49 -0.84 -14.34
N ALA A 239 12.70 -2.10 -13.94
CA ALA A 239 11.68 -2.93 -13.32
C ALA A 239 11.18 -2.38 -11.96
N TYR A 240 12.07 -1.76 -11.17
CA TYR A 240 11.70 -1.13 -9.91
C TYR A 240 10.85 0.13 -10.12
N LEU A 241 11.26 1.01 -11.04
CA LEU A 241 10.53 2.24 -11.36
C LEU A 241 9.15 1.97 -11.97
N ASP A 242 8.96 0.85 -12.64
CA ASP A 242 7.64 0.45 -13.16
C ASP A 242 6.67 0.04 -12.04
N LEU A 243 7.16 -0.72 -11.06
CA LEU A 243 6.38 -1.04 -9.86
C LEU A 243 6.03 0.23 -9.08
N LEU A 244 6.98 1.15 -8.95
CA LEU A 244 6.79 2.46 -8.32
C LEU A 244 5.72 3.27 -9.04
N ALA A 245 5.78 3.35 -10.37
CA ALA A 245 4.79 4.05 -11.18
C ALA A 245 3.37 3.49 -11.01
N THR A 246 3.25 2.18 -10.84
CA THR A 246 1.97 1.49 -10.69
C THR A 246 1.40 1.64 -9.28
N ALA A 247 2.25 1.53 -8.24
CA ALA A 247 1.87 1.77 -6.86
C ALA A 247 1.45 3.23 -6.60
N MET A 248 1.88 4.18 -7.44
CA MET A 248 1.53 5.60 -7.31
C MET A 248 0.20 6.00 -7.97
N LEU A 249 -0.54 5.06 -8.57
CA LEU A 249 -1.73 5.40 -9.34
C LEU A 249 -2.88 6.00 -8.51
N ASP A 250 -2.98 5.68 -7.22
CA ASP A 250 -4.06 6.14 -6.32
C ASP A 250 -3.62 7.21 -5.30
N ARG A 251 -2.41 7.76 -5.46
CA ARG A 251 -1.82 8.88 -4.68
C ARG A 251 -1.43 8.54 -3.23
N GLU A 252 -1.56 7.29 -2.82
CA GLU A 252 -1.18 6.83 -1.48
C GLU A 252 -0.36 5.54 -1.58
N LEU A 253 0.68 5.39 -0.77
CA LEU A 253 1.30 4.08 -0.58
C LEU A 253 0.65 3.38 0.60
N SER A 254 -0.09 2.32 0.33
CA SER A 254 -0.51 1.42 1.39
C SER A 254 0.70 0.70 2.02
N VAL A 255 0.55 0.26 3.27
CA VAL A 255 1.57 -0.56 3.95
C VAL A 255 1.94 -1.81 3.14
N HIS A 256 0.98 -2.33 2.36
CA HIS A 256 1.22 -3.44 1.46
C HIS A 256 2.16 -3.03 0.34
N GLU A 257 1.82 -2.00 -0.45
CA GLU A 257 2.62 -1.51 -1.58
C GLU A 257 4.04 -1.06 -1.17
N ILE A 258 4.21 -0.52 0.05
CA ILE A 258 5.54 -0.24 0.64
C ILE A 258 6.33 -1.53 0.82
N GLY A 259 5.69 -2.57 1.36
CA GLY A 259 6.29 -3.91 1.48
C GLY A 259 6.64 -4.49 0.11
N GLU A 260 5.78 -4.33 -0.89
CA GLU A 260 6.02 -4.82 -2.25
C GLU A 260 7.19 -4.12 -2.93
N LEU A 261 7.31 -2.79 -2.80
CA LEU A 261 8.44 -2.02 -3.29
C LEU A 261 9.74 -2.43 -2.59
N THR A 262 9.67 -2.65 -1.27
CA THR A 262 10.82 -3.10 -0.47
C THR A 262 11.31 -4.49 -0.89
N ASP A 263 10.40 -5.44 -1.06
CA ASP A 263 10.71 -6.79 -1.52
C ASP A 263 11.24 -6.80 -2.97
N CYS A 264 10.70 -5.93 -3.82
CA CYS A 264 11.16 -5.75 -5.20
C CYS A 264 12.59 -5.19 -5.23
N ALA A 265 12.88 -4.14 -4.46
CA ALA A 265 14.22 -3.57 -4.33
C ALA A 265 15.23 -4.62 -3.86
N ALA A 266 14.89 -5.38 -2.81
CA ALA A 266 15.75 -6.46 -2.30
C ALA A 266 16.03 -7.54 -3.34
N THR A 267 15.01 -7.95 -4.11
CA THR A 267 15.14 -8.97 -5.17
C THR A 267 16.01 -8.48 -6.34
N LEU A 268 15.92 -7.20 -6.67
CA LEU A 268 16.63 -6.59 -7.79
C LEU A 268 18.05 -6.10 -7.41
N GLY A 269 18.43 -6.25 -6.14
CA GLY A 269 19.71 -5.82 -5.59
C GLY A 269 19.85 -4.30 -5.46
N ILE A 270 18.72 -3.58 -5.38
CA ILE A 270 18.65 -2.13 -5.24
C ILE A 270 18.72 -1.81 -3.75
N GLY A 271 19.74 -1.05 -3.34
CA GLY A 271 19.91 -0.62 -1.96
C GLY A 271 18.87 0.44 -1.55
N ARG A 272 18.71 0.69 -0.25
CA ARG A 272 17.77 1.71 0.26
C ARG A 272 18.07 3.10 -0.29
N ASP A 273 19.34 3.50 -0.33
CA ASP A 273 19.74 4.83 -0.79
C ASP A 273 19.52 4.97 -2.31
N GLU A 274 19.83 3.91 -3.06
CA GLU A 274 19.55 3.84 -4.50
C GLU A 274 18.04 3.91 -4.77
N ALA A 275 17.20 3.24 -3.97
CA ALA A 275 15.75 3.33 -4.09
C ALA A 275 15.22 4.76 -3.81
N LEU A 276 15.77 5.45 -2.81
CA LEU A 276 15.42 6.84 -2.50
C LEU A 276 15.86 7.81 -3.60
N ASP A 277 17.05 7.59 -4.18
CA ASP A 277 17.53 8.35 -5.34
C ASP A 277 16.63 8.14 -6.56
N LEU A 278 16.16 6.91 -6.77
CA LEU A 278 15.20 6.56 -7.81
C LEU A 278 13.83 7.22 -7.58
N HIS A 279 13.35 7.29 -6.33
CA HIS A 279 12.13 8.02 -5.98
C HIS A 279 12.26 9.52 -6.26
N ALA A 280 13.37 10.13 -5.84
CA ALA A 280 13.65 11.54 -6.11
C ALA A 280 13.79 11.80 -7.61
N GLY A 281 14.41 10.88 -8.35
CA GLY A 281 14.50 10.90 -9.81
C GLY A 281 13.13 10.80 -10.49
N PHE A 282 12.27 9.92 -10.00
CA PHE A 282 10.91 9.73 -10.49
C PHE A 282 10.06 11.01 -10.32
N VAL A 283 10.09 11.63 -9.13
CA VAL A 283 9.39 12.90 -8.86
C VAL A 283 9.94 14.05 -9.70
N ARG A 284 11.27 14.13 -9.90
CA ARG A 284 11.89 15.09 -10.83
C ARG A 284 11.37 14.95 -12.26
N GLN A 285 11.22 13.72 -12.74
CA GLN A 285 10.73 13.45 -14.09
C GLN A 285 9.24 13.77 -14.24
N LEU A 286 8.41 13.47 -13.22
CA LEU A 286 7.02 13.92 -13.18
C LEU A 286 6.93 15.46 -13.21
N GLY A 287 7.81 16.17 -12.50
CA GLY A 287 7.88 17.63 -12.53
C GLY A 287 8.27 18.18 -13.92
N VAL A 288 9.21 17.53 -14.61
CA VAL A 288 9.58 17.88 -16.00
C VAL A 288 8.41 17.64 -16.97
N LEU A 289 7.67 16.55 -16.81
CA LEU A 289 6.52 16.23 -17.63
C LEU A 289 5.31 17.14 -17.33
N ALA A 290 5.13 17.61 -16.09
CA ALA A 290 4.15 18.63 -15.75
C ALA A 290 4.45 19.99 -16.41
N TRP A 291 5.72 20.25 -16.76
CA TRP A 291 6.11 21.40 -17.57
C TRP A 291 5.95 21.18 -19.09
N ALA A 292 5.48 20.02 -19.55
CA ALA A 292 5.45 19.67 -20.98
C ALA A 292 4.53 20.57 -21.82
N ASP A 293 3.47 21.13 -21.23
CA ASP A 293 2.57 22.09 -21.87
C ASP A 293 2.95 23.56 -21.58
N GLY A 294 3.99 23.77 -20.76
CA GLY A 294 4.51 25.07 -20.34
C GLY A 294 3.75 25.74 -19.20
N ILE A 295 2.78 25.07 -18.56
CA ILE A 295 1.98 25.60 -17.45
C ILE A 295 1.78 24.52 -16.40
N VAL A 296 2.37 24.68 -15.21
CA VAL A 296 2.01 23.85 -14.04
C VAL A 296 0.80 24.48 -13.35
N THR A 297 -0.34 23.80 -13.40
CA THR A 297 -1.57 24.21 -12.71
C THR A 297 -1.49 23.94 -11.20
N GLU A 298 -2.38 24.56 -10.42
CA GLU A 298 -2.44 24.33 -8.97
C GLU A 298 -2.81 22.88 -8.63
N GLU A 299 -3.67 22.26 -9.44
CA GLU A 299 -4.06 20.86 -9.31
C GLU A 299 -2.86 19.93 -9.54
N GLU A 300 -2.06 20.17 -10.57
CA GLU A 300 -0.84 19.41 -10.85
C GLU A 300 0.24 19.59 -9.78
N ARG A 301 0.34 20.81 -9.22
CA ARG A 301 1.23 21.12 -8.10
C ARG A 301 0.83 20.34 -6.84
N GLU A 302 -0.44 20.38 -6.45
CA GLU A 302 -0.97 19.63 -5.32
C GLU A 302 -0.76 18.11 -5.50
N GLU A 303 -0.94 17.61 -6.72
CA GLU A 303 -0.75 16.20 -7.06
C GLU A 303 0.72 15.77 -6.98
N LEU A 304 1.67 16.57 -7.49
CA LEU A 304 3.11 16.30 -7.38
C LEU A 304 3.60 16.31 -5.93
N HIS A 305 3.07 17.20 -5.08
CA HIS A 305 3.37 17.19 -3.66
C HIS A 305 2.80 15.97 -2.94
N ALA A 306 1.63 15.47 -3.35
CA ALA A 306 1.05 14.25 -2.79
C ALA A 306 1.93 13.02 -3.08
N VAL A 307 2.39 12.87 -4.32
CA VAL A 307 3.31 11.80 -4.72
C VAL A 307 4.65 11.91 -3.97
N ALA A 308 5.22 13.11 -3.89
CA ALA A 308 6.48 13.32 -3.18
C ALA A 308 6.39 12.97 -1.69
N ARG A 309 5.28 13.31 -1.03
CA ARG A 309 5.02 12.90 0.37
C ARG A 309 4.92 11.39 0.50
N ALA A 310 4.18 10.72 -0.39
CA ALA A 310 4.05 9.26 -0.37
C ALA A 310 5.42 8.56 -0.56
N LEU A 311 6.31 9.12 -1.37
CA LEU A 311 7.62 8.56 -1.69
C LEU A 311 8.77 9.00 -0.76
N GLY A 312 8.49 9.87 0.21
CA GLY A 312 9.51 10.41 1.13
C GLY A 312 10.46 11.42 0.49
N VAL A 313 10.05 12.07 -0.61
CA VAL A 313 10.82 13.12 -1.28
C VAL A 313 10.47 14.49 -0.67
N ALA A 314 11.49 15.26 -0.28
CA ALA A 314 11.30 16.54 0.40
C ALA A 314 10.49 17.54 -0.45
N ALA A 315 9.50 18.21 0.16
CA ALA A 315 8.63 19.17 -0.52
C ALA A 315 9.40 20.31 -1.20
N ALA A 316 10.51 20.76 -0.58
CA ALA A 316 11.38 21.79 -1.15
C ALA A 316 12.01 21.40 -2.50
N ALA A 317 12.25 20.09 -2.74
CA ALA A 317 12.75 19.62 -4.02
C ALA A 317 11.67 19.70 -5.12
N VAL A 318 10.40 19.52 -4.75
CA VAL A 318 9.24 19.69 -5.65
C VAL A 318 9.01 21.17 -5.93
N ASP A 319 9.01 22.02 -4.90
CA ASP A 319 8.85 23.47 -5.08
C ASP A 319 9.93 24.05 -6.00
N ALA A 320 11.19 23.63 -5.83
CA ALA A 320 12.29 24.03 -6.71
C ALA A 320 12.07 23.61 -8.18
N LEU A 321 11.45 22.45 -8.44
CA LEU A 321 11.10 21.98 -9.79
C LEU A 321 9.91 22.74 -10.39
N LEU A 322 8.93 23.13 -9.58
CA LEU A 322 7.70 23.78 -10.03
C LEU A 322 7.79 25.31 -10.07
N ASP A 323 8.79 25.90 -9.42
CA ASP A 323 9.01 27.35 -9.38
C ASP A 323 10.00 27.84 -10.45
N SER A 324 10.68 26.95 -11.18
CA SER A 324 11.56 27.30 -12.30
C SER A 324 11.55 26.20 -13.38
N PRO A 325 11.36 26.55 -14.67
CA PRO A 325 11.43 25.56 -15.74
C PRO A 325 12.83 24.96 -15.78
N VAL A 326 12.92 23.63 -15.62
CA VAL A 326 14.19 22.91 -15.63
C VAL A 326 14.85 23.07 -17.01
N THR A 327 15.90 23.89 -17.07
CA THR A 327 16.79 23.96 -18.23
C THR A 327 17.64 22.69 -18.28
N GLY A 328 17.32 21.76 -19.18
CA GLY A 328 18.19 20.62 -19.44
C GLY A 328 19.51 21.06 -20.08
N GLY A 329 20.64 20.77 -19.42
CA GLY A 329 21.99 20.95 -19.99
C GLY A 329 23.11 20.33 -19.15
N ASP A 330 23.94 19.52 -19.85
CA ASP A 330 25.30 18.97 -19.59
C ASP A 330 25.47 17.83 -18.55
N ASP A 331 26.12 16.67 -18.79
CA ASP A 331 27.08 16.16 -19.82
C ASP A 331 26.96 14.61 -19.92
N GLY A 332 27.28 13.83 -20.99
CA GLY A 332 27.99 14.00 -22.28
C GLY A 332 28.01 12.64 -23.07
N PRO A 333 28.97 12.34 -23.99
CA PRO A 333 29.29 13.02 -25.25
C PRO A 333 29.10 12.10 -26.50
N GLY A 334 28.63 12.66 -27.62
CA GLY A 334 28.74 12.00 -28.95
C GLY A 334 27.80 12.46 -30.08
N GLN A 335 28.12 13.59 -30.74
CA GLN A 335 27.87 13.99 -32.16
C GLN A 335 26.49 13.71 -32.82
N SER A 336 25.82 14.60 -33.57
CA SER A 336 26.21 15.85 -34.26
C SER A 336 24.98 16.62 -34.83
N ALA A 337 25.02 17.95 -34.68
CA ALA A 337 24.64 19.03 -35.61
C ALA A 337 23.30 19.03 -36.39
N GLY A 338 22.39 19.92 -35.96
CA GLY A 338 21.39 20.60 -36.79
C GLY A 338 21.05 21.96 -36.18
N THR A 339 21.35 23.05 -36.88
CA THR A 339 21.13 24.45 -36.47
C THR A 339 19.76 24.67 -35.83
N ALA A 340 19.72 25.10 -34.57
CA ALA A 340 18.50 25.45 -33.86
C ALA A 340 17.77 26.60 -34.58
N LEU A 341 16.60 26.31 -35.14
CA LEU A 341 15.72 27.29 -35.78
C LEU A 341 15.27 28.31 -34.72
N ARG A 342 15.30 29.62 -35.02
CA ARG A 342 14.75 30.69 -34.15
C ARG A 342 13.80 31.58 -34.96
N LEU A 343 12.72 32.03 -34.32
CA LEU A 343 11.76 32.99 -34.89
C LEU A 343 12.10 34.42 -34.49
N SER A 344 11.86 35.38 -35.38
CA SER A 344 11.99 36.82 -35.15
C SER A 344 10.72 37.56 -35.57
N PRO A 345 10.38 38.72 -34.97
CA PRO A 345 9.21 39.49 -35.39
C PRO A 345 9.34 39.88 -36.87
N GLY A 346 8.28 39.65 -37.66
CA GLY A 346 8.22 39.86 -39.10
C GLY A 346 8.51 38.61 -39.94
N ASP A 347 8.91 37.50 -39.32
CA ASP A 347 9.13 36.24 -40.02
C ASP A 347 7.83 35.69 -40.59
N ARG A 348 7.89 35.21 -41.84
CA ARG A 348 6.71 34.62 -42.49
C ARG A 348 6.57 33.15 -42.15
N ILE A 349 5.39 32.77 -41.66
CA ILE A 349 5.04 31.39 -41.35
C ILE A 349 3.76 30.94 -42.09
N THR A 350 3.59 29.63 -42.24
CA THR A 350 2.43 29.05 -42.91
C THR A 350 1.92 27.81 -42.17
N PHE A 351 0.61 27.68 -41.98
CA PHE A 351 0.00 26.44 -41.46
C PHE A 351 -0.46 25.50 -42.58
N THR A 352 -0.57 24.19 -42.32
CA THR A 352 -1.25 23.20 -43.19
C THR A 352 -1.81 22.02 -42.37
N GLY A 353 -2.84 21.33 -42.86
CA GLY A 353 -3.54 20.26 -42.12
C GLY A 353 -4.64 20.77 -41.19
N GLU A 354 -5.36 19.82 -40.57
CA GLU A 354 -6.25 20.05 -39.43
C GLU A 354 -5.39 19.99 -38.17
N THR A 355 -5.17 21.14 -37.56
CA THR A 355 -4.31 21.30 -36.38
C THR A 355 -5.08 21.00 -35.10
N GLU A 356 -4.44 20.45 -34.07
CA GLU A 356 -5.03 20.13 -32.76
C GLU A 356 -5.62 21.38 -32.10
N ILE A 357 -4.90 22.49 -32.17
CA ILE A 357 -5.44 23.81 -31.85
C ILE A 357 -6.05 24.41 -33.12
N PRO A 358 -7.29 24.95 -33.09
CA PRO A 358 -7.93 25.49 -34.27
C PRO A 358 -7.04 26.53 -34.94
N ARG A 359 -6.79 26.38 -36.24
CA ARG A 359 -5.88 27.22 -37.03
C ARG A 359 -6.02 28.72 -36.75
N ALA A 360 -7.25 29.21 -36.60
CA ALA A 360 -7.52 30.62 -36.32
C ALA A 360 -6.85 31.12 -35.02
N VAL A 361 -6.73 30.27 -34.00
CA VAL A 361 -6.06 30.59 -32.74
C VAL A 361 -4.55 30.65 -32.93
N TRP A 362 -3.98 29.72 -33.69
CA TRP A 362 -2.55 29.75 -34.03
C TRP A 362 -2.17 30.96 -34.87
N GLU A 363 -3.01 31.32 -35.84
CA GLU A 363 -2.79 32.49 -36.68
C GLU A 363 -2.90 33.79 -35.86
N ALA A 364 -3.83 33.86 -34.90
CA ALA A 364 -3.94 35.01 -33.99
C ALA A 364 -2.71 35.15 -33.08
N ARG A 365 -2.26 34.07 -32.42
CA ARG A 365 -1.07 34.10 -31.56
C ARG A 365 0.20 34.46 -32.32
N ALA A 366 0.37 33.90 -33.52
CA ALA A 366 1.52 34.24 -34.36
C ALA A 366 1.53 35.72 -34.75
N VAL A 367 0.38 36.31 -35.08
CA VAL A 367 0.25 37.73 -35.40
C VAL A 367 0.50 38.60 -34.16
N ASP A 368 0.00 38.21 -32.99
CA ASP A 368 0.23 38.93 -31.73
C ASP A 368 1.71 38.93 -31.32
N ALA A 369 2.44 37.85 -31.61
CA ALA A 369 3.90 37.77 -31.45
C ALA A 369 4.69 38.49 -32.57
N GLY A 370 4.00 39.12 -33.52
CA GLY A 370 4.60 39.92 -34.60
C GLY A 370 4.99 39.15 -35.87
N LEU A 371 4.53 37.92 -36.07
CA LEU A 371 4.83 37.10 -37.26
C LEU A 371 3.83 37.37 -38.42
N ASP A 372 4.28 37.16 -39.66
CA ASP A 372 3.46 37.30 -40.86
C ASP A 372 2.87 35.95 -41.29
N VAL A 373 1.56 35.76 -41.11
CA VAL A 373 0.88 34.51 -41.46
C VAL A 373 0.40 34.55 -42.91
N GLY A 374 0.74 33.54 -43.71
CA GLY A 374 -0.01 33.25 -44.95
C GLY A 374 0.59 32.15 -45.80
N GLY A 375 0.47 32.25 -47.14
CA GLY A 375 0.85 31.16 -48.05
C GLY A 375 2.36 30.92 -48.17
N VAL A 376 2.74 29.68 -48.48
CA VAL A 376 4.17 29.29 -48.62
C VAL A 376 4.84 30.01 -49.79
N ILE A 377 5.85 30.80 -49.46
CA ILE A 377 6.77 31.48 -50.38
C ILE A 377 8.24 31.19 -49.99
N LYS A 378 9.20 31.52 -50.87
CA LYS A 378 10.63 31.26 -50.63
C LYS A 378 11.21 31.97 -49.40
N LYS A 379 10.56 33.05 -48.93
CA LYS A 379 10.94 33.80 -47.72
C LYS A 379 10.27 33.28 -46.43
N SER A 380 9.47 32.21 -46.51
CA SER A 380 8.85 31.66 -45.30
C SER A 380 9.94 30.97 -44.47
N VAL A 381 9.95 31.22 -43.16
CA VAL A 381 10.96 30.67 -42.25
C VAL A 381 10.61 29.24 -41.87
N LEU A 382 9.32 28.93 -41.73
CA LEU A 382 8.83 27.58 -41.48
C LEU A 382 7.38 27.38 -41.95
N LEU A 383 7.01 26.11 -42.11
CA LEU A 383 5.64 25.67 -42.27
C LEU A 383 5.26 24.78 -41.09
N VAL A 384 4.16 25.09 -40.42
CA VAL A 384 3.59 24.30 -39.32
C VAL A 384 2.57 23.33 -39.89
N ALA A 385 2.71 22.04 -39.58
CA ALA A 385 1.79 21.00 -39.97
C ALA A 385 1.39 20.17 -38.74
N ALA A 386 0.13 19.71 -38.70
CA ALA A 386 -0.31 18.73 -37.70
C ALA A 386 0.56 17.45 -37.74
N ASP A 387 1.00 17.08 -38.94
CA ASP A 387 1.99 16.04 -39.19
C ASP A 387 3.16 16.61 -40.01
N PRO A 388 4.40 16.65 -39.47
CA PRO A 388 5.60 17.12 -40.17
C PRO A 388 5.91 16.37 -41.48
N ASP A 389 5.43 15.13 -41.63
CA ASP A 389 5.63 14.31 -42.83
C ASP A 389 4.53 14.50 -43.89
N SER A 390 3.52 15.33 -43.61
CA SER A 390 2.39 15.63 -44.50
C SER A 390 2.79 15.85 -45.96
N LEU A 391 2.08 15.20 -46.88
CA LEU A 391 2.26 15.33 -48.34
C LEU A 391 1.32 16.37 -48.98
N SER A 392 0.77 17.29 -48.19
CA SER A 392 -0.10 18.36 -48.68
C SER A 392 0.59 19.21 -49.75
N SER A 393 -0.20 19.83 -50.65
CA SER A 393 0.34 20.70 -51.72
C SER A 393 1.21 21.84 -51.16
N LYS A 394 0.92 22.34 -49.95
CA LYS A 394 1.71 23.34 -49.22
C LYS A 394 3.00 22.76 -48.65
N ALA A 395 2.99 21.56 -48.05
CA ALA A 395 4.20 20.89 -47.55
C ALA A 395 5.16 20.48 -48.68
N LYS A 396 4.63 19.95 -49.80
CA LYS A 396 5.41 19.69 -51.02
C LYS A 396 6.06 20.97 -51.55
N LYS A 397 5.31 22.08 -51.56
CA LYS A 397 5.83 23.39 -51.96
C LYS A 397 6.90 23.91 -51.00
N ALA A 398 6.72 23.77 -49.68
CA ALA A 398 7.71 24.16 -48.67
C ALA A 398 9.03 23.41 -48.85
N ARG A 399 8.97 22.08 -48.99
CA ARG A 399 10.14 21.23 -49.27
C ARG A 399 10.85 21.63 -50.57
N SER A 400 10.09 21.90 -51.65
CA SER A 400 10.68 22.37 -52.92
C SER A 400 11.38 23.74 -52.84
N LEU A 401 11.01 24.55 -51.84
CA LEU A 401 11.57 25.88 -51.60
C LEU A 401 12.65 25.87 -50.49
N GLY A 402 12.95 24.71 -49.89
CA GLY A 402 13.88 24.58 -48.78
C GLY A 402 13.37 25.15 -47.45
N VAL A 403 12.05 25.34 -47.31
CA VAL A 403 11.42 25.82 -46.08
C VAL A 403 11.17 24.63 -45.16
N PRO A 404 11.66 24.64 -43.90
CA PRO A 404 11.47 23.55 -42.94
C PRO A 404 10.00 23.37 -42.57
N VAL A 405 9.59 22.10 -42.40
CA VAL A 405 8.25 21.70 -41.97
C VAL A 405 8.35 21.18 -40.55
N ILE A 406 7.58 21.74 -39.62
CA ILE A 406 7.63 21.41 -38.19
C ILE A 406 6.23 21.10 -37.63
N SER A 407 6.18 20.41 -36.50
CA SER A 407 4.93 20.10 -35.79
C SER A 407 4.35 21.32 -35.06
N GLU A 408 3.10 21.22 -34.61
CA GLU A 408 2.46 22.23 -33.74
C GLU A 408 3.23 22.42 -32.44
N SER A 409 3.65 21.33 -31.79
CA SER A 409 4.47 21.36 -30.58
C SER A 409 5.82 22.04 -30.80
N GLY A 410 6.46 21.78 -31.95
CA GLY A 410 7.69 22.48 -32.33
C GLY A 410 7.50 23.97 -32.57
N PHE A 411 6.35 24.38 -33.11
CA PHE A 411 6.01 25.79 -33.32
C PHE A 411 5.67 26.51 -32.02
N ALA A 412 4.94 25.86 -31.11
CA ALA A 412 4.59 26.39 -29.79
C ALA A 412 5.84 26.79 -28.99
N ARG A 413 6.86 25.92 -28.99
CA ARG A 413 8.16 26.20 -28.35
C ARG A 413 8.85 27.44 -28.93
N LEU A 414 8.94 27.52 -30.25
CA LEU A 414 9.59 28.66 -30.93
C LEU A 414 8.82 29.98 -30.73
N LEU A 415 7.49 29.91 -30.63
CA LEU A 415 6.65 31.07 -30.36
C LEU A 415 6.82 31.56 -28.92
N GLY A 416 6.88 30.64 -27.94
CA GLY A 416 7.14 30.99 -26.54
C GLY A 416 8.52 31.64 -26.33
N GLU A 417 9.55 31.16 -27.06
CA GLU A 417 10.86 31.81 -27.07
C GLU A 417 10.80 33.25 -27.63
N LEU A 418 9.99 33.49 -28.66
CA LEU A 418 9.79 34.81 -29.27
C LEU A 418 8.99 35.76 -28.36
N GLU A 419 7.92 35.27 -27.73
CA GLU A 419 7.07 36.03 -26.80
C GLU A 419 7.89 36.48 -25.57
N ASN A 420 8.79 35.63 -25.08
CA ASN A 420 9.71 35.97 -23.99
C ASN A 420 10.82 36.95 -24.41
N SER A 421 11.24 36.92 -25.69
CA SER A 421 12.24 37.83 -26.27
C SER A 421 11.71 39.25 -26.53
N GLY A 422 10.38 39.40 -26.71
CA GLY A 422 9.69 40.67 -26.99
C GLY A 422 9.43 41.55 -25.77
N SER A 423 9.72 41.06 -24.55
CA SER A 423 9.56 41.81 -23.30
C SER A 423 10.88 42.44 -22.83
N GLY A 424 11.35 43.47 -23.54
CA GLY A 424 12.38 44.39 -23.04
C GLY A 424 12.07 45.80 -23.54
N ALA A 425 12.10 46.89 -22.76
CA ALA A 425 12.71 47.14 -21.45
C ALA A 425 12.18 48.49 -20.89
N VAL A 426 12.40 48.76 -19.59
CA VAL A 426 12.78 50.11 -19.13
C VAL A 426 13.90 49.99 -18.09
N ASP A 427 15.12 50.28 -18.53
CA ASP A 427 16.24 50.67 -17.67
C ASP A 427 16.04 52.13 -17.23
N PRO A 428 16.03 52.47 -15.93
CA PRO A 428 15.81 53.84 -15.43
C PRO A 428 16.98 54.81 -15.63
N ARG A 429 18.04 54.46 -16.37
CA ARG A 429 19.25 55.29 -16.48
C ARG A 429 19.51 55.78 -17.91
N LEU A 430 19.12 57.05 -18.15
CA LEU A 430 19.56 58.03 -19.19
C LEU A 430 18.75 58.04 -20.52
N VAL A 431 18.24 59.17 -21.06
CA VAL A 431 18.84 60.52 -21.24
C VAL A 431 17.75 61.62 -21.38
N VAL A 432 17.86 62.76 -20.66
CA VAL A 432 17.87 64.12 -21.24
C VAL A 432 18.75 65.06 -20.38
N ALA A 433 19.90 65.42 -20.96
CA ALA A 433 20.65 66.69 -20.96
C ALA A 433 21.12 67.41 -19.67
N ALA A 434 22.46 67.55 -19.64
CA ALA A 434 23.27 68.77 -19.43
C ALA A 434 24.13 68.84 -18.14
N SER A 435 25.43 68.56 -18.27
CA SER A 435 26.59 69.44 -17.93
C SER A 435 27.92 68.65 -17.84
N HIS A 436 28.88 69.01 -18.69
CA HIS A 436 30.33 68.70 -18.72
C HIS A 436 31.10 69.10 -17.43
N PRO A 437 32.44 68.86 -17.28
CA PRO A 437 33.34 67.81 -17.80
C PRO A 437 34.43 67.31 -16.77
N GLU A 438 35.37 66.47 -17.25
CA GLU A 438 36.80 66.31 -16.84
C GLU A 438 37.20 65.47 -15.60
N ALA A 439 37.84 64.30 -15.83
CA ALA A 439 39.28 64.07 -15.58
C ALA A 439 39.71 62.63 -15.95
N GLU A 440 40.94 62.52 -16.46
CA GLU A 440 41.58 61.42 -17.17
C GLU A 440 42.39 60.43 -16.29
N THR A 441 42.58 59.20 -16.83
CA THR A 441 43.78 58.30 -16.76
C THR A 441 44.17 57.67 -15.40
N VAL A 442 44.77 56.48 -15.25
CA VAL A 442 45.85 55.73 -15.94
C VAL A 442 45.72 54.22 -15.53
N VAL A 443 45.58 53.25 -16.45
CA VAL A 443 46.58 52.26 -16.97
C VAL A 443 47.49 51.56 -15.94
N GLY A 444 47.55 50.23 -16.02
CA GLY A 444 48.54 49.38 -15.34
C GLY A 444 48.43 47.90 -15.78
N GLU A 445 48.91 47.61 -16.98
CA GLU A 445 49.50 46.32 -17.42
C GLU A 445 50.61 45.89 -16.41
N SER A 446 51.12 44.67 -16.25
CA SER A 446 51.16 43.36 -16.93
C SER A 446 52.02 42.46 -16.02
N GLU A 447 51.89 41.14 -16.08
CA GLU A 447 53.00 40.20 -16.41
C GLU A 447 52.60 38.73 -16.15
N ASP A 448 52.30 38.09 -17.27
CA ASP A 448 52.68 36.75 -17.73
C ASP A 448 53.76 35.99 -16.94
N LEU A 449 53.55 34.69 -16.69
CA LEU A 449 54.39 33.57 -17.16
C LEU A 449 54.10 32.25 -16.39
N GLY A 450 53.79 31.20 -17.15
CA GLY A 450 54.41 29.88 -16.94
C GLY A 450 53.50 28.68 -16.76
N ASP A 451 53.21 28.00 -17.87
CA ASP A 451 52.67 26.63 -17.97
C ASP A 451 53.49 25.59 -17.19
N ASP A 452 52.82 24.62 -16.54
CA ASP A 452 53.00 23.19 -16.86
C ASP A 452 51.82 22.34 -16.34
N LEU A 453 51.56 21.26 -17.08
CA LEU A 453 50.36 20.43 -17.08
C LEU A 453 50.41 19.27 -16.06
N GLY A 454 49.23 18.93 -15.52
CA GLY A 454 48.76 17.54 -15.38
C GLY A 454 49.04 16.81 -14.07
N GLU A 455 48.01 16.65 -13.22
CA GLU A 455 47.38 15.35 -12.93
C GLU A 455 46.23 15.50 -11.91
N THR A 456 45.27 14.60 -12.06
CA THR A 456 43.90 14.52 -11.52
C THR A 456 43.79 14.22 -10.02
N MET A 457 42.73 14.81 -9.43
CA MET A 457 41.81 14.26 -8.42
C MET A 457 42.34 13.79 -7.05
N GLN A 458 41.97 14.54 -5.99
CA GLN A 458 40.98 14.10 -4.99
C GLN A 458 40.61 15.27 -4.06
N THR A 459 39.58 16.03 -4.44
CA THR A 459 38.84 16.91 -3.53
C THR A 459 37.49 16.24 -3.26
N GLY A 460 37.44 15.45 -2.18
CA GLY A 460 36.18 14.95 -1.62
C GLY A 460 35.51 16.08 -0.85
N GLY A 461 34.40 16.57 -1.41
CA GLY A 461 33.57 17.61 -0.82
C GLY A 461 32.94 17.15 0.49
N PHE A 462 32.89 18.08 1.42
CA PHE A 462 32.07 18.04 2.63
C PHE A 462 30.59 18.20 2.24
N TYR A 463 29.71 17.53 3.00
CA TYR A 463 28.25 17.40 2.92
C TYR A 463 27.72 16.28 2.02
N ASP A 464 27.45 15.12 2.61
CA ASP A 464 26.11 14.49 2.64
C ASP A 464 26.08 13.40 3.73
N ASP A 465 25.25 13.62 4.76
CA ASP A 465 24.62 12.64 5.69
C ASP A 465 24.14 13.37 6.96
N GLU A 466 22.96 13.98 6.92
CA GLU A 466 22.24 14.41 8.12
C GLU A 466 21.53 13.21 8.74
N ASP A 467 22.25 12.40 9.54
CA ASP A 467 21.74 11.69 10.75
C ASP A 467 22.76 10.69 11.36
N ALA A 468 24.05 10.71 10.98
CA ALA A 468 25.07 9.91 11.67
C ALA A 468 25.65 10.65 12.88
N VAL A 469 25.40 10.15 14.10
CA VAL A 469 26.17 10.52 15.29
C VAL A 469 27.62 10.09 15.09
N PRO A 470 28.63 10.98 15.16
CA PRO A 470 30.01 10.61 14.88
C PRO A 470 30.60 9.79 16.03
N VAL A 471 30.96 8.53 15.76
CA VAL A 471 31.94 7.80 16.57
C VAL A 471 33.32 8.19 16.07
N VAL A 472 34.01 9.08 16.79
CA VAL A 472 35.41 9.44 16.52
C VAL A 472 36.31 8.46 17.28
N GLU A 473 36.98 7.56 16.57
CA GLU A 473 38.13 6.85 17.15
C GLU A 473 39.33 7.81 17.24
N LEU A 474 39.67 8.21 18.46
CA LEU A 474 40.87 9.02 18.75
C LEU A 474 42.11 8.12 18.73
N GLY A 475 42.94 8.27 17.69
CA GLY A 475 44.30 7.73 17.69
C GLY A 475 45.25 8.53 18.59
N ASP A 476 46.25 7.86 19.16
CA ASP A 476 47.18 8.33 20.20
C ASP A 476 48.08 9.55 19.87
N GLU A 477 47.96 10.18 18.70
CA GLU A 477 48.82 11.31 18.28
C GLU A 477 47.99 12.56 17.98
N GLY A 478 47.97 13.52 18.92
CA GLY A 478 47.16 14.74 18.86
C GLY A 478 47.52 15.74 17.74
N MET A 479 46.55 16.59 17.37
CA MET A 479 46.68 17.63 16.33
C MET A 479 47.37 18.90 16.82
N THR A 480 48.26 19.47 16.00
CA THR A 480 48.90 20.81 16.20
C THR A 480 48.57 21.75 15.04
N PHE A 481 48.18 23.00 15.33
CA PHE A 481 47.86 24.04 14.33
C PHE A 481 48.76 25.27 14.47
N ASP A 482 49.09 25.94 13.35
CA ASP A 482 49.86 27.19 13.32
C ASP A 482 49.01 28.43 13.66
N ALA A 483 49.69 29.52 14.06
CA ALA A 483 49.09 30.75 14.59
C ALA A 483 48.37 31.65 13.55
N ASP A 484 48.72 31.58 12.27
CA ASP A 484 48.14 32.41 11.20
C ASP A 484 46.94 31.72 10.54
N SER A 485 46.89 30.38 10.59
CA SER A 485 45.75 29.54 10.17
C SER A 485 44.56 29.58 11.16
N LEU A 486 44.73 30.20 12.33
CA LEU A 486 43.75 30.18 13.42
C LEU A 486 42.56 31.14 13.25
N GLY A 487 42.61 32.09 12.31
CA GLY A 487 41.53 33.07 12.09
C GLY A 487 40.23 32.49 11.53
N SER A 488 40.31 31.57 10.55
CA SER A 488 39.15 30.83 10.02
C SER A 488 38.88 29.53 10.78
N ALA A 489 39.91 28.95 11.40
CA ALA A 489 39.77 27.82 12.30
C ALA A 489 39.03 28.19 13.60
N PHE A 490 38.98 29.47 13.98
CA PHE A 490 38.32 29.94 15.21
C PHE A 490 36.80 29.70 15.22
N ASP A 491 36.09 30.03 14.15
CA ASP A 491 34.62 29.80 14.08
C ASP A 491 34.29 28.31 14.02
N THR A 492 35.14 27.52 13.35
CA THR A 492 35.02 26.05 13.29
C THR A 492 35.32 25.41 14.65
N ALA A 493 36.36 25.89 15.35
CA ALA A 493 36.73 25.44 16.69
C ALA A 493 35.67 25.79 17.74
N VAL A 494 35.01 26.95 17.64
CA VAL A 494 33.88 27.34 18.49
C VAL A 494 32.65 26.47 18.23
N GLY A 495 32.39 26.11 16.97
CA GLY A 495 31.33 25.17 16.60
C GLY A 495 31.56 23.76 17.16
N LEU A 496 32.78 23.25 17.05
CA LEU A 496 33.18 21.94 17.57
C LEU A 496 33.18 21.90 19.10
N LEU A 497 33.74 22.92 19.76
CA LEU A 497 33.77 23.03 21.22
C LEU A 497 32.35 23.19 21.79
N GLY A 498 31.46 23.88 21.09
CA GLY A 498 30.04 23.96 21.44
C GLY A 498 29.33 22.61 21.35
N PHE A 499 29.65 21.79 20.35
CA PHE A 499 29.08 20.44 20.19
C PHE A 499 29.58 19.47 21.27
N ILE A 500 30.87 19.49 21.58
CA ILE A 500 31.48 18.61 22.59
C ILE A 500 31.05 19.04 24.01
N ALA A 501 30.91 20.35 24.28
CA ALA A 501 30.40 20.84 25.56
C ALA A 501 28.93 20.44 25.80
N ARG A 502 28.11 20.34 24.75
CA ARG A 502 26.71 19.90 24.82
C ARG A 502 26.55 18.42 25.21
N THR A 503 27.51 17.57 24.83
CA THR A 503 27.51 16.14 25.18
C THR A 503 28.15 15.84 26.53
N GLN A 504 29.07 16.70 27.00
CA GLN A 504 29.89 16.45 28.20
C GLN A 504 29.53 17.34 29.42
N GLY A 505 28.56 18.23 29.29
CA GLY A 505 28.03 19.05 30.39
C GLY A 505 28.93 20.20 30.87
N SER A 506 30.20 20.27 30.46
CA SER A 506 31.06 21.44 30.69
C SER A 506 32.09 21.65 29.59
N LEU A 507 32.41 22.93 29.33
CA LEU A 507 33.43 23.33 28.35
C LEU A 507 34.84 22.89 28.77
N ARG A 508 35.11 22.78 30.07
CA ARG A 508 36.41 22.33 30.60
C ARG A 508 36.63 20.83 30.36
N ALA A 509 35.61 20.01 30.61
CA ALA A 509 35.63 18.58 30.30
C ALA A 509 35.77 18.32 28.79
N ALA A 510 35.13 19.14 27.96
CA ALA A 510 35.25 19.08 26.50
C ALA A 510 36.69 19.38 26.01
N VAL A 511 37.37 20.36 26.61
CA VAL A 511 38.75 20.72 26.27
C VAL A 511 39.76 19.66 26.73
N GLU A 512 39.56 19.07 27.92
CA GLU A 512 40.41 18.00 28.45
C GLU A 512 40.27 16.69 27.65
N HIS A 513 39.06 16.35 27.22
CA HIS A 513 38.78 15.12 26.46
C HIS A 513 39.24 15.21 24.99
N ALA A 514 39.17 16.38 24.37
CA ALA A 514 39.61 16.60 22.98
C ALA A 514 41.15 16.60 22.80
N GLY A 515 41.92 16.42 23.89
CA GLY A 515 43.38 16.33 23.83
C GLY A 515 44.07 17.62 23.38
N ILE A 516 43.40 18.78 23.51
CA ILE A 516 43.95 20.09 23.13
C ILE A 516 45.02 20.48 24.15
N SER A 517 46.24 20.00 23.93
CA SER A 517 47.43 20.40 24.67
C SER A 517 48.07 21.61 24.00
N ALA A 518 48.37 22.62 24.81
CA ALA A 518 49.17 23.75 24.38
C ALA A 518 50.61 23.34 24.05
N VAL A 519 51.23 24.09 23.13
CA VAL A 519 52.69 24.20 23.07
C VAL A 519 53.14 24.85 24.38
N ASP A 520 53.99 24.16 25.15
CA ASP A 520 54.52 24.58 26.46
C ASP A 520 53.56 24.59 27.67
N GLY A 521 52.37 23.98 27.58
CA GLY A 521 51.50 23.74 28.75
C GLY A 521 50.65 24.93 29.23
N GLU A 522 50.59 26.03 28.46
CA GLU A 522 49.69 27.16 28.69
C GLU A 522 48.72 27.35 27.52
N LEU A 523 47.40 27.31 27.77
CA LEU A 523 46.40 27.55 26.74
C LEU A 523 46.60 28.94 26.11
N PRO A 524 46.37 29.12 24.80
CA PRO A 524 46.47 30.43 24.17
C PRO A 524 45.62 31.47 24.94
N ALA A 525 46.19 32.66 25.21
CA ALA A 525 45.58 33.67 26.09
C ALA A 525 44.13 34.06 25.74
N HIS A 526 43.73 33.91 24.47
CA HIS A 526 42.37 34.16 24.02
C HIS A 526 41.38 33.04 24.38
N VAL A 527 41.84 31.78 24.48
CA VAL A 527 41.07 30.63 24.98
C VAL A 527 40.92 30.69 26.50
N GLU A 528 42.00 31.04 27.21
CA GLU A 528 41.93 31.31 28.66
C GLU A 528 40.96 32.45 28.99
N ALA A 529 40.96 33.53 28.20
CA ALA A 529 40.02 34.63 28.37
C ALA A 529 38.55 34.19 28.14
N LEU A 530 38.31 33.23 27.25
CA LEU A 530 36.99 32.69 26.94
C LEU A 530 36.50 31.74 28.06
N LEU A 531 37.39 30.89 28.59
CA LEU A 531 37.13 30.03 29.75
C LEU A 531 36.91 30.84 31.04
N ALA A 532 37.69 31.91 31.24
CA ALA A 532 37.53 32.82 32.37
C ALA A 532 36.21 33.62 32.29
N GLN A 533 35.69 33.87 31.09
CA GLN A 533 34.37 34.50 30.86
C GLN A 533 33.21 33.52 31.00
N ALA A 534 33.41 32.22 30.74
CA ALA A 534 32.37 31.20 30.80
C ALA A 534 31.99 30.75 32.23
N GLY A 535 32.87 30.99 33.22
CA GLY A 535 32.65 30.59 34.62
C GLY A 535 32.76 29.07 34.84
N GLU A 536 33.34 28.64 35.97
CA GLU A 536 33.70 27.24 36.20
C GLU A 536 32.51 26.29 36.46
N GLU A 537 31.28 26.79 36.68
CA GLU A 537 30.20 25.95 37.24
C GLU A 537 28.86 25.89 36.50
N SER A 538 28.57 26.59 35.40
CA SER A 538 27.24 26.46 34.77
C SER A 538 27.17 26.88 33.30
N GLY A 539 26.93 25.91 32.40
CA GLY A 539 25.97 25.91 31.27
C GLY A 539 25.81 27.10 30.29
N CYS A 540 26.58 28.19 30.36
CA CYS A 540 26.26 29.44 29.67
C CYS A 540 27.22 29.82 28.53
N PHE A 541 27.71 28.84 27.78
CA PHE A 541 28.54 29.11 26.59
C PHE A 541 27.76 29.92 25.53
N HIS A 542 26.46 29.65 25.37
CA HIS A 542 25.57 30.44 24.52
C HIS A 542 25.43 31.91 24.99
N LEU A 543 25.39 32.14 26.31
CA LEU A 543 25.28 33.48 26.87
C LEU A 543 26.57 34.29 26.63
N ALA A 544 27.74 33.67 26.74
CA ALA A 544 29.03 34.31 26.45
C ALA A 544 29.21 34.67 24.96
N LEU A 545 28.70 33.83 24.04
CA LEU A 545 28.68 34.11 22.60
C LEU A 545 27.67 35.23 22.24
N SER A 546 26.48 35.21 22.85
CA SER A 546 25.44 36.23 22.65
C SER A 546 25.91 37.63 23.08
N GLN A 547 26.71 37.74 24.15
CA GLN A 547 27.26 39.02 24.60
C GLN A 547 28.28 39.63 23.64
N ARG A 548 28.90 38.83 22.73
CA ARG A 548 29.81 39.33 21.68
C ARG A 548 29.11 39.60 20.35
N ARG A 549 28.04 38.87 20.00
CA ARG A 549 27.33 38.98 18.71
C ARG A 549 26.02 39.82 18.76
N GLY A 550 25.58 40.23 19.96
CA GLY A 550 24.32 40.92 20.22
C GLY A 550 23.20 39.95 20.61
N THR A 551 22.15 40.41 21.29
CA THR A 551 21.01 39.56 21.68
C THR A 551 19.98 39.42 20.55
N VAL A 552 19.13 38.38 20.61
CA VAL A 552 17.99 38.22 19.68
C VAL A 552 17.09 39.46 19.70
N ALA A 553 16.83 40.01 20.89
CA ALA A 553 16.08 41.25 21.08
C ALA A 553 16.72 42.44 20.35
N ASP A 554 18.06 42.57 20.38
CA ASP A 554 18.76 43.65 19.68
C ASP A 554 18.65 43.51 18.15
N VAL A 555 18.74 42.29 17.63
CA VAL A 555 18.68 42.01 16.19
C VAL A 555 17.29 42.34 15.64
N LEU A 556 16.24 41.81 16.28
CA LEU A 556 14.85 42.04 15.87
C LEU A 556 14.37 43.46 16.21
N GLY A 557 14.91 44.09 17.26
CA GLY A 557 14.67 45.49 17.59
C GLY A 557 15.20 46.43 16.51
N ARG A 558 16.44 46.24 16.05
CA ARG A 558 17.01 47.02 14.93
C ARG A 558 16.24 46.83 13.63
N PHE A 559 15.74 45.62 13.37
CA PHE A 559 14.87 45.37 12.22
C PHE A 559 13.59 46.19 12.30
N TRP A 560 12.93 46.18 13.46
CA TRP A 560 11.71 46.96 13.71
C TRP A 560 11.92 48.46 13.52
N GLU A 561 13.01 49.00 14.06
CA GLU A 561 13.38 50.42 13.89
C GLU A 561 13.67 50.79 12.42
N SER A 562 14.06 49.81 11.59
CA SER A 562 14.28 50.01 10.14
C SER A 562 13.00 49.95 9.29
N CYS A 563 11.87 49.58 9.88
CA CYS A 563 10.57 49.51 9.23
C CYS A 563 9.84 50.85 9.32
N ASP A 564 9.16 51.26 8.24
CA ASP A 564 8.28 52.43 8.29
C ASP A 564 6.94 52.11 8.97
N ASP A 565 6.11 53.14 9.22
CA ASP A 565 4.81 52.97 9.90
C ASP A 565 3.88 51.97 9.20
N ARG A 566 4.04 51.78 7.88
CA ARG A 566 3.23 50.84 7.10
C ARG A 566 3.72 49.42 7.30
N ASP A 567 5.03 49.22 7.21
CA ASP A 567 5.69 47.96 7.46
C ASP A 567 5.39 47.46 8.89
N GLN A 568 5.56 48.31 9.90
CA GLN A 568 5.28 47.99 11.31
C GLN A 568 3.81 47.55 11.53
N ARG A 569 2.88 48.22 10.86
CA ARG A 569 1.46 47.87 10.97
C ARG A 569 1.12 46.54 10.30
N ILE A 570 1.75 46.22 9.17
CA ILE A 570 1.62 44.90 8.51
C ILE A 570 2.19 43.79 9.40
N LEU A 571 3.36 44.02 10.00
CA LEU A 571 4.00 43.06 10.92
C LEU A 571 3.07 42.76 12.11
N ARG A 572 2.59 43.81 12.80
CA ARG A 572 1.81 43.69 14.05
C ARG A 572 0.37 43.23 13.86
N ASP A 573 -0.36 43.86 12.94
CA ASP A 573 -1.81 43.66 12.82
C ASP A 573 -2.16 42.46 11.93
N ARG A 574 -1.18 41.85 11.23
CA ARG A 574 -1.41 40.72 10.31
C ARG A 574 -0.44 39.56 10.49
N ILE A 575 0.88 39.77 10.47
CA ILE A 575 1.82 38.65 10.40
C ILE A 575 1.97 37.93 11.76
N ILE A 576 2.15 38.68 12.85
CA ILE A 576 2.31 38.12 14.21
C ILE A 576 1.01 38.18 15.02
N ALA A 577 -0.09 38.63 14.42
CA ALA A 577 -1.38 38.76 15.09
C ALA A 577 -2.00 37.39 15.32
N GLU A 578 -2.54 37.19 16.52
CA GLU A 578 -3.28 35.96 16.88
C GLU A 578 -4.55 35.82 16.04
N GLU A 579 -5.17 36.93 15.69
CA GLU A 579 -6.25 37.03 14.69
C GLU A 579 -5.80 37.95 13.54
N PRO A 580 -5.22 37.39 12.46
CA PRO A 580 -4.68 38.18 11.35
C PRO A 580 -5.74 39.01 10.62
N ALA A 581 -5.58 40.34 10.59
CA ALA A 581 -6.42 41.18 9.75
C ALA A 581 -6.23 40.84 8.27
N THR A 582 -7.30 40.87 7.48
CA THR A 582 -7.26 40.54 6.04
C THR A 582 -6.41 41.55 5.25
N LEU A 583 -5.93 41.15 4.06
CA LEU A 583 -5.17 42.05 3.17
C LEU A 583 -5.97 43.32 2.81
N ASP A 584 -7.30 43.21 2.75
CA ASP A 584 -8.18 44.33 2.43
C ASP A 584 -8.33 45.29 3.61
N GLU A 585 -8.54 44.77 4.82
CA GLU A 585 -8.60 45.58 6.05
C GLU A 585 -7.29 46.35 6.29
N ILE A 586 -6.14 45.69 6.12
CA ILE A 586 -4.82 46.32 6.19
C ILE A 586 -4.66 47.36 5.07
N GLY A 587 -5.08 47.02 3.84
CA GLY A 587 -5.02 47.93 2.70
C GLY A 587 -5.78 49.22 2.94
N GLN A 588 -7.02 49.12 3.45
CA GLN A 588 -7.85 50.26 3.84
C GLN A 588 -7.21 51.07 4.97
N ALA A 589 -6.64 50.40 5.98
CA ALA A 589 -6.04 51.05 7.14
C ALA A 589 -4.75 51.82 6.83
N VAL A 590 -4.00 51.39 5.81
CA VAL A 590 -2.67 51.93 5.46
C VAL A 590 -2.73 52.78 4.16
N GLY A 591 -3.88 52.80 3.48
CA GLY A 591 -4.13 53.60 2.27
C GLY A 591 -3.51 53.01 1.00
N VAL A 592 -3.47 51.68 0.87
CA VAL A 592 -2.90 50.96 -0.27
C VAL A 592 -3.81 49.80 -0.71
N THR A 593 -3.62 49.27 -1.93
CA THR A 593 -4.43 48.14 -2.44
C THR A 593 -4.06 46.83 -1.75
N ARG A 594 -4.99 45.85 -1.71
CA ARG A 594 -4.72 44.49 -1.18
C ARG A 594 -3.46 43.85 -1.77
N GLU A 595 -3.26 44.02 -3.09
CA GLU A 595 -2.10 43.47 -3.80
C GLU A 595 -0.82 44.16 -3.37
N ARG A 596 -0.89 45.47 -3.07
CA ARG A 596 0.25 46.21 -2.54
C ARG A 596 0.63 45.76 -1.13
N VAL A 597 -0.35 45.44 -0.28
CA VAL A 597 -0.10 44.85 1.04
C VAL A 597 0.62 43.50 0.89
N ARG A 598 0.16 42.63 -0.02
CA ARG A 598 0.80 41.33 -0.29
C ARG A 598 2.27 41.48 -0.72
N GLN A 599 2.56 42.44 -1.60
CA GLN A 599 3.93 42.74 -2.03
C GLN A 599 4.82 43.25 -0.89
N LEU A 600 4.28 44.12 -0.02
CA LEU A 600 5.00 44.64 1.14
C LEU A 600 5.30 43.52 2.15
N GLN A 601 4.32 42.63 2.41
CA GLN A 601 4.52 41.44 3.24
C GLN A 601 5.66 40.57 2.70
N LYS A 602 5.65 40.20 1.41
CA LYS A 602 6.73 39.41 0.79
C LYS A 602 8.10 40.08 0.94
N LYS A 603 8.16 41.41 0.79
CA LYS A 603 9.39 42.18 0.95
C LYS A 603 9.89 42.19 2.40
N LEU A 604 9.00 42.23 3.38
CA LEU A 604 9.34 42.19 4.80
C LEU A 604 9.91 40.83 5.19
N THR A 605 9.26 39.73 4.81
CA THR A 605 9.75 38.36 5.05
C THR A 605 11.13 38.16 4.43
N ALA A 606 11.34 38.62 3.18
CA ALA A 606 12.64 38.52 2.51
C ALA A 606 13.76 39.31 3.20
N ARG A 607 13.45 40.45 3.85
CA ARG A 607 14.43 41.23 4.63
C ARG A 607 14.77 40.58 5.96
N LEU A 608 13.81 39.89 6.59
CA LEU A 608 13.98 39.30 7.91
C LEU A 608 14.70 37.95 7.85
N ARG A 609 14.49 37.16 6.79
CA ARG A 609 15.04 35.80 6.64
C ARG A 609 16.55 35.67 6.94
N PRO A 610 17.45 36.53 6.42
CA PRO A 610 18.88 36.44 6.73
C PRO A 610 19.22 36.60 8.22
N MET A 611 18.38 37.30 8.98
CA MET A 611 18.56 37.55 10.41
C MET A 611 18.07 36.37 11.27
N ILE A 612 17.21 35.50 10.71
CA ILE A 612 16.70 34.28 11.35
C ILE A 612 17.66 33.11 11.15
N ILE A 613 18.20 32.97 9.94
CA ILE A 613 19.05 31.83 9.56
C ILE A 613 20.51 31.98 10.01
N ALA A 614 20.93 33.15 10.48
CA ALA A 614 22.30 33.40 10.93
C ALA A 614 22.37 34.29 12.18
N GLY A 615 23.45 34.14 12.94
CA GLY A 615 23.71 34.96 14.13
C GLY A 615 22.86 34.56 15.34
N PRO A 616 22.56 35.52 16.24
CA PRO A 616 21.96 35.20 17.55
C PRO A 616 20.62 34.45 17.48
N VAL A 617 19.81 34.70 16.44
CA VAL A 617 18.52 34.02 16.27
C VAL A 617 18.71 32.55 15.88
N ALA A 618 19.66 32.26 14.99
CA ALA A 618 20.00 30.89 14.62
C ALA A 618 20.59 30.11 15.79
N ASP A 619 21.42 30.76 16.60
CA ASP A 619 22.01 30.15 17.81
C ASP A 619 20.92 29.75 18.83
N LEU A 620 19.91 30.62 19.04
CA LEU A 620 18.74 30.31 19.88
C LEU A 620 17.92 29.16 19.28
N ARG A 621 17.59 29.21 17.98
CA ARG A 621 16.83 28.17 17.29
C ARG A 621 17.48 26.79 17.43
N ALA A 622 18.79 26.70 17.24
CA ALA A 622 19.54 25.47 17.41
C ALA A 622 19.45 24.93 18.84
N GLY A 623 19.54 25.83 19.84
CA GLY A 623 19.34 25.48 21.25
C GLY A 623 17.94 24.94 21.52
N VAL A 624 16.90 25.60 20.99
CA VAL A 624 15.51 25.19 21.18
C VAL A 624 15.22 23.86 20.47
N ARG A 625 15.70 23.66 19.25
CA ARG A 625 15.57 22.40 18.50
C ARG A 625 16.15 21.22 19.29
N ALA A 626 17.28 21.42 19.96
CA ALA A 626 17.90 20.38 20.78
C ALA A 626 17.09 20.00 22.03
N HIS A 627 16.32 20.94 22.60
CA HIS A 627 15.46 20.70 23.77
C HIS A 627 14.02 20.33 23.41
N ALA A 628 13.69 20.35 22.11
CA ALA A 628 12.38 19.99 21.60
C ALA A 628 12.44 18.67 20.81
N TYR A 629 13.42 17.80 21.06
CA TYR A 629 13.53 16.53 20.33
C TYR A 629 12.76 15.40 21.04
N PRO A 630 11.94 14.60 20.34
CA PRO A 630 11.48 14.78 18.96
C PRO A 630 10.44 15.90 18.82
N VAL A 631 9.77 16.25 19.93
CA VAL A 631 8.90 17.41 20.13
C VAL A 631 9.13 17.98 21.54
N GLY A 632 8.74 19.23 21.80
CA GLY A 632 8.65 19.80 23.15
C GLY A 632 7.35 20.58 23.33
N THR A 633 6.94 20.87 24.58
CA THR A 633 5.82 21.82 24.81
C THR A 633 6.33 23.25 24.98
N LEU A 634 5.51 24.23 24.61
CA LEU A 634 5.88 25.65 24.75
C LEU A 634 6.24 26.02 26.20
N GLY A 635 5.54 25.45 27.18
CA GLY A 635 5.80 25.70 28.60
C GLY A 635 7.20 25.21 29.04
N GLN A 636 7.60 24.01 28.60
CA GLN A 636 8.92 23.46 28.91
C GLN A 636 10.02 24.26 28.23
N ILE A 637 9.85 24.53 26.94
CA ILE A 637 10.83 25.25 26.14
C ILE A 637 11.04 26.68 26.66
N THR A 638 9.97 27.38 27.07
CA THR A 638 10.10 28.72 27.66
C THR A 638 10.67 28.71 29.08
N ALA A 639 10.58 27.59 29.82
CA ALA A 639 11.28 27.45 31.10
C ALA A 639 12.80 27.37 30.93
N VAL A 640 13.27 26.69 29.88
CA VAL A 640 14.70 26.59 29.53
C VAL A 640 15.21 27.85 28.84
N PHE A 641 14.38 28.45 27.97
CA PHE A 641 14.68 29.67 27.21
C PHE A 641 13.68 30.79 27.53
N PRO A 642 13.80 31.46 28.70
CA PRO A 642 12.84 32.50 29.12
C PRO A 642 12.70 33.70 28.17
N GLU A 643 13.72 33.95 27.34
CA GLU A 643 13.67 35.01 26.34
C GLU A 643 12.59 34.78 25.27
N LEU A 644 12.22 33.53 24.99
CA LEU A 644 11.13 33.20 24.06
C LEU A 644 9.79 33.75 24.53
N ALA A 645 9.52 33.75 25.84
CA ALA A 645 8.29 34.26 26.43
C ALA A 645 8.29 35.79 26.59
N SER A 646 9.45 36.44 26.41
CA SER A 646 9.59 37.88 26.62
C SER A 646 8.99 38.65 25.44
N ALA A 647 8.14 39.64 25.74
CA ALA A 647 7.60 40.54 24.73
C ALA A 647 8.69 41.49 24.23
N LEU A 648 8.90 41.56 22.92
CA LEU A 648 9.88 42.49 22.34
C LEU A 648 9.27 43.90 22.20
N PRO A 649 9.96 44.96 22.68
CA PRO A 649 9.49 46.33 22.51
C PRO A 649 9.24 46.68 21.03
N GLY A 650 8.09 47.29 20.74
CA GLY A 650 7.65 47.64 19.38
C GLY A 650 6.83 46.54 18.69
N TRP A 651 7.20 45.28 18.87
CA TRP A 651 6.47 44.14 18.28
C TRP A 651 5.17 43.82 19.02
N ASP A 652 5.07 44.14 20.31
CA ASP A 652 3.92 43.84 21.18
C ASP A 652 3.53 42.34 21.21
N ALA A 653 4.50 41.46 20.92
CA ALA A 653 4.35 40.00 20.88
C ALA A 653 5.55 39.30 21.54
N PRO A 654 5.35 38.11 22.13
CA PRO A 654 6.46 37.30 22.64
C PRO A 654 7.35 36.81 21.49
N LEU A 655 8.64 36.64 21.77
CA LEU A 655 9.63 36.23 20.77
C LEU A 655 9.25 34.91 20.06
N TRP A 656 8.73 33.91 20.76
CA TRP A 656 8.31 32.65 20.13
C TRP A 656 7.27 32.86 19.02
N ARG A 657 6.36 33.83 19.17
CA ARG A 657 5.30 34.13 18.18
C ARG A 657 5.87 34.84 16.96
N ILE A 658 6.91 35.64 17.17
CA ILE A 658 7.64 36.28 16.08
C ILE A 658 8.40 35.20 15.29
N LEU A 659 9.05 34.24 15.97
CA LEU A 659 9.73 33.14 15.29
C LEU A 659 8.73 32.28 14.51
N ASP A 660 7.66 31.81 15.14
CA ASP A 660 6.61 31.01 14.49
C ASP A 660 6.03 31.69 13.23
N ALA A 661 5.90 33.02 13.22
CA ALA A 661 5.37 33.74 12.07
C ALA A 661 6.34 33.89 10.88
N PHE A 662 7.65 33.75 11.09
CA PHE A 662 8.67 34.09 10.07
C PHE A 662 9.72 33.01 9.81
N ASP A 663 9.79 32.00 10.67
CA ASP A 663 10.73 30.90 10.59
C ASP A 663 10.01 29.65 10.12
N ASP A 664 10.28 29.25 8.88
CA ASP A 664 9.67 28.06 8.30
C ASP A 664 10.11 26.77 9.01
N ASP A 665 11.22 26.79 9.77
CA ASP A 665 11.68 25.64 10.54
C ASP A 665 11.28 25.66 12.03
N PHE A 666 10.47 26.62 12.46
CA PHE A 666 9.97 26.70 13.83
C PHE A 666 8.47 26.92 13.83
N ARG A 667 7.72 25.92 14.30
CA ARG A 667 6.26 25.97 14.35
C ARG A 667 5.76 25.73 15.76
N ILE A 668 4.76 26.50 16.17
CA ILE A 668 3.99 26.19 17.37
C ILE A 668 2.55 25.85 16.99
N GLU A 669 2.14 24.62 17.26
CA GLU A 669 0.81 24.12 16.94
C GLU A 669 0.22 23.37 18.13
N ASP A 670 -0.97 23.78 18.59
CA ASP A 670 -1.63 23.23 19.78
C ASP A 670 -0.75 23.16 21.04
N GLY A 671 0.22 24.07 21.16
CA GLY A 671 1.16 24.15 22.28
C GLY A 671 2.40 23.27 22.12
N TRP A 672 2.51 22.50 21.03
CA TRP A 672 3.70 21.75 20.64
C TRP A 672 4.68 22.65 19.90
N VAL A 673 5.95 22.58 20.25
CA VAL A 673 7.07 23.22 19.56
C VAL A 673 7.66 22.20 18.61
N CYS A 674 7.49 22.43 17.32
CA CYS A 674 7.88 21.53 16.24
C CYS A 674 8.96 22.15 15.35
N PHE A 675 9.79 21.29 14.76
CA PHE A 675 10.87 21.69 13.85
C PHE A 675 10.94 20.76 12.64
N PRO A 676 10.60 21.17 11.41
CA PRO A 676 9.91 22.41 11.06
C PRO A 676 8.43 22.42 11.45
N ASP A 677 7.78 21.27 11.41
CA ASP A 677 6.32 21.14 11.48
C ASP A 677 5.90 19.87 12.23
N PRO A 678 4.60 19.72 12.60
CA PRO A 678 4.13 18.52 13.29
C PRO A 678 4.34 17.20 12.52
N PRO A 679 4.13 17.12 11.20
CA PRO A 679 4.43 15.90 10.44
C PRO A 679 5.87 15.44 10.59
N THR A 680 6.84 16.37 10.51
CA THR A 680 8.26 16.03 10.67
C THR A 680 8.59 15.64 12.12
N ALA A 681 7.98 16.30 13.11
CA ALA A 681 8.10 15.90 14.51
C ALA A 681 7.53 14.47 14.76
N ALA A 682 6.42 14.13 14.10
CA ALA A 682 5.84 12.79 14.15
C ALA A 682 6.77 11.75 13.49
N GLN A 683 7.38 12.09 12.34
CA GLN A 683 8.38 11.24 11.70
C GLN A 683 9.59 10.98 12.62
N ARG A 684 10.12 12.01 13.28
CA ARG A 684 11.20 11.86 14.27
C ARG A 684 10.80 11.00 15.46
N THR A 685 9.54 11.10 15.88
CA THR A 685 8.98 10.23 16.92
C THR A 685 8.96 8.77 16.46
N GLY A 686 8.62 8.51 15.19
CA GLY A 686 8.77 7.19 14.58
C GLY A 686 10.22 6.69 14.56
N ASN A 687 11.18 7.55 14.20
CA ASN A 687 12.61 7.21 14.21
C ASN A 687 13.12 6.91 15.63
N LEU A 688 12.63 7.64 16.64
CA LEU A 688 12.92 7.40 18.05
C LEU A 688 12.39 6.03 18.52
N LEU A 689 11.18 5.66 18.09
CA LEU A 689 10.54 4.39 18.45
C LEU A 689 11.17 3.18 17.75
N ALA A 690 11.64 3.33 16.51
CA ALA A 690 12.13 2.25 15.67
C ALA A 690 13.16 1.30 16.34
N PRO A 691 14.18 1.78 17.10
CA PRO A 691 15.11 0.90 17.80
C PRO A 691 14.58 0.29 19.10
N MET A 692 13.44 0.76 19.62
CA MET A 692 12.87 0.34 20.91
C MET A 692 11.75 -0.68 20.77
N ILE A 693 11.17 -0.80 19.58
CA ILE A 693 10.07 -1.74 19.33
C ILE A 693 10.57 -3.18 19.20
N ASN A 694 9.81 -4.12 19.74
CA ASN A 694 9.99 -5.54 19.50
C ASN A 694 9.34 -6.00 18.17
N ASP A 695 9.42 -7.30 17.88
CA ASP A 695 8.90 -7.93 16.67
C ASP A 695 7.38 -7.70 16.46
N GLU A 696 6.62 -7.34 17.49
CA GLU A 696 5.17 -7.07 17.46
C GLU A 696 4.85 -5.57 17.50
N GLY A 697 5.86 -4.72 17.38
CA GLY A 697 5.72 -3.27 17.37
C GLY A 697 5.41 -2.68 18.75
N VAL A 698 5.91 -3.30 19.82
CA VAL A 698 5.70 -2.82 21.21
C VAL A 698 7.00 -2.24 21.76
N ALA A 699 6.93 -1.03 22.31
CA ALA A 699 8.00 -0.39 23.08
C ALA A 699 7.52 -0.02 24.50
N GLU A 700 8.43 0.01 25.46
CA GLU A 700 8.15 0.50 26.82
C GLU A 700 8.04 2.02 26.84
N LEU A 701 6.98 2.57 27.44
CA LEU A 701 6.73 4.01 27.47
C LEU A 701 7.82 4.77 28.23
N SER A 702 8.42 4.15 29.27
CA SER A 702 9.53 4.73 30.02
C SER A 702 10.78 4.92 29.16
N ASP A 703 11.08 3.96 28.30
CA ASP A 703 12.28 4.01 27.45
C ASP A 703 12.15 5.11 26.39
N VAL A 704 10.93 5.30 25.88
CA VAL A 704 10.61 6.40 24.96
C VAL A 704 10.70 7.74 25.68
N LEU A 705 10.20 7.83 26.91
CA LEU A 705 10.28 9.05 27.73
C LEU A 705 11.72 9.45 28.00
N ASP A 706 12.56 8.50 28.42
CA ASP A 706 13.97 8.71 28.77
C ASP A 706 14.82 9.23 27.58
N GLN A 707 14.37 8.97 26.36
CA GLN A 707 15.04 9.38 25.12
C GLN A 707 14.35 10.57 24.43
N SER A 708 13.28 11.09 25.03
CA SER A 708 12.58 12.30 24.60
C SER A 708 12.95 13.50 25.47
N SER A 709 12.64 14.70 25.00
CA SER A 709 12.78 15.94 25.79
C SER A 709 11.53 16.27 26.62
N LEU A 710 10.56 15.36 26.72
CA LEU A 710 9.33 15.57 27.48
C LEU A 710 9.53 15.19 28.96
N ASP A 711 8.89 15.93 29.87
CA ASP A 711 9.13 15.79 31.32
C ASP A 711 8.32 14.66 31.96
N ASP A 712 7.22 14.25 31.32
CA ASP A 712 6.27 13.32 31.92
C ASP A 712 5.55 12.43 30.88
N ALA A 713 5.16 11.24 31.34
CA ALA A 713 4.52 10.23 30.52
C ALA A 713 3.14 10.62 29.99
N ALA A 714 2.40 11.50 30.68
CA ALA A 714 1.06 11.91 30.23
C ALA A 714 1.16 12.84 29.02
N THR A 715 2.12 13.77 29.04
CA THR A 715 2.43 14.63 27.90
C THR A 715 2.94 13.80 26.72
N LEU A 716 3.85 12.85 26.96
CA LEU A 716 4.31 11.91 25.92
C LEU A 716 3.16 11.09 25.32
N THR A 717 2.27 10.56 26.16
CA THR A 717 1.09 9.80 25.71
C THR A 717 0.18 10.63 24.81
N GLN A 718 -0.04 11.90 25.16
CA GLN A 718 -0.82 12.82 24.34
C GLN A 718 -0.17 13.00 22.96
N TRP A 719 1.14 13.23 22.91
CA TRP A 719 1.87 13.38 21.65
C TRP A 719 1.82 12.10 20.79
N LEU A 720 2.13 10.94 21.38
CA LEU A 720 2.09 9.65 20.68
C LEU A 720 0.70 9.36 20.10
N THR A 721 -0.36 9.73 20.82
CA THR A 721 -1.75 9.62 20.33
C THR A 721 -1.99 10.52 19.13
N THR A 722 -1.49 11.76 19.15
CA THR A 722 -1.53 12.68 18.01
C THR A 722 -0.80 12.11 16.79
N CYS A 723 0.32 11.39 17.01
CA CYS A 723 1.04 10.69 15.94
C CYS A 723 0.31 9.43 15.41
N GLY A 724 -0.82 9.04 15.99
CA GLY A 724 -1.59 7.86 15.59
C GLY A 724 -1.15 6.55 16.25
N TYR A 725 -0.27 6.60 17.24
CA TYR A 725 0.08 5.43 18.04
C TYR A 725 -0.94 5.18 19.16
N LEU A 726 -1.05 3.93 19.59
CA LEU A 726 -1.88 3.57 20.74
C LEU A 726 -0.97 3.34 21.94
N VAL A 727 -1.28 3.98 23.07
CA VAL A 727 -0.63 3.70 24.35
C VAL A 727 -1.59 2.87 25.20
N LEU A 728 -1.12 1.71 25.65
CA LEU A 728 -1.89 0.79 26.48
C LEU A 728 -1.06 0.42 27.70
N ASP A 729 -1.59 0.76 28.88
CA ASP A 729 -0.85 0.76 30.15
C ASP A 729 0.49 1.51 30.00
N ASP A 730 1.62 0.86 30.28
CA ASP A 730 2.96 1.43 30.17
C ASP A 730 3.65 1.13 28.83
N HIS A 731 2.89 0.76 27.78
CA HIS A 731 3.46 0.35 26.49
C HIS A 731 2.92 1.16 25.31
N VAL A 732 3.79 1.39 24.32
CA VAL A 732 3.47 2.03 23.04
C VAL A 732 3.33 0.97 21.96
N LEU A 733 2.18 0.95 21.28
CA LEU A 733 1.88 0.05 20.18
C LEU A 733 1.96 0.81 18.87
N THR A 734 2.89 0.41 18.01
CA THR A 734 3.07 1.00 16.67
C THR A 734 2.22 0.30 15.61
N ARG A 735 1.86 -0.98 15.82
CA ARG A 735 1.04 -1.76 14.88
C ARG A 735 -0.45 -1.73 15.23
N VAL A 736 -1.11 -0.61 14.92
CA VAL A 736 -2.52 -0.38 15.26
C VAL A 736 -3.50 -0.63 14.10
N GLY A 737 -3.02 -1.05 12.92
CA GLY A 737 -3.80 -1.12 11.69
C GLY A 737 -4.84 -2.25 11.62
N SER A 738 -4.71 -3.31 12.41
CA SER A 738 -5.64 -4.47 12.36
C SER A 738 -5.88 -5.09 13.73
N HIS A 739 -7.00 -5.81 13.90
CA HIS A 739 -7.27 -6.55 15.14
C HIS A 739 -6.22 -7.63 15.42
N PRO A 740 -5.74 -8.42 14.44
CA PRO A 740 -4.67 -9.37 14.68
C PRO A 740 -3.37 -8.70 15.13
N ALA A 741 -2.96 -7.60 14.50
CA ALA A 741 -1.75 -6.88 14.89
C ALA A 741 -1.81 -6.38 16.34
N ARG A 742 -2.93 -5.76 16.74
CA ARG A 742 -3.15 -5.34 18.14
C ARG A 742 -3.18 -6.51 19.12
N SER A 743 -3.71 -7.67 18.69
CA SER A 743 -3.75 -8.88 19.51
C SER A 743 -2.35 -9.46 19.70
N ALA A 744 -1.51 -9.45 18.67
CA ALA A 744 -0.11 -9.83 18.76
C ALA A 744 0.66 -8.93 19.74
N SER A 745 0.46 -7.62 19.67
CA SER A 745 1.05 -6.68 20.64
C SER A 745 0.61 -6.98 22.08
N LEU A 746 -0.68 -7.22 22.31
CA LEU A 746 -1.18 -7.58 23.65
C LEU A 746 -0.61 -8.90 24.16
N LEU A 747 -0.52 -9.92 23.32
CA LEU A 747 0.10 -11.19 23.68
C LEU A 747 1.59 -11.03 24.02
N SER A 748 2.29 -10.18 23.26
CA SER A 748 3.69 -9.82 23.50
C SER A 748 3.86 -9.18 24.89
N ILE A 749 2.99 -8.21 25.24
CA ILE A 749 2.96 -7.57 26.55
C ILE A 749 2.62 -8.57 27.67
N ALA A 750 1.61 -9.41 27.47
CA ALA A 750 1.17 -10.36 28.49
C ALA A 750 2.18 -11.49 28.73
N GLY A 751 3.00 -11.85 27.73
CA GLY A 751 3.98 -12.93 27.81
C GLY A 751 3.39 -14.32 28.04
N ARG A 752 2.08 -14.49 27.81
CA ARG A 752 1.35 -15.75 27.99
C ARG A 752 0.19 -15.88 27.00
N PRO A 753 -0.30 -17.11 26.74
CA PRO A 753 -1.52 -17.28 25.98
C PRO A 753 -2.70 -16.56 26.65
N MET A 754 -3.58 -15.99 25.81
CA MET A 754 -4.76 -15.24 26.23
C MET A 754 -6.01 -15.76 25.54
N SER A 755 -7.14 -15.62 26.22
CA SER A 755 -8.43 -15.89 25.60
C SER A 755 -8.87 -14.78 24.65
N VAL A 756 -9.74 -15.13 23.71
CA VAL A 756 -10.38 -14.16 22.80
C VAL A 756 -11.06 -13.04 23.58
N SER A 757 -11.76 -13.37 24.67
CA SER A 757 -12.47 -12.40 25.48
C SER A 757 -11.53 -11.44 26.22
N GLU A 758 -10.39 -11.95 26.74
CA GLU A 758 -9.36 -11.10 27.36
C GLU A 758 -8.76 -10.12 26.34
N MET A 759 -8.37 -10.61 25.15
CA MET A 759 -7.81 -9.76 24.10
C MET A 759 -8.83 -8.73 23.60
N TYR A 760 -10.08 -9.14 23.39
CA TYR A 760 -11.16 -8.26 22.97
C TYR A 760 -11.44 -7.15 23.98
N ALA A 761 -11.43 -7.48 25.28
CA ALA A 761 -11.59 -6.51 26.36
C ALA A 761 -10.40 -5.53 26.44
N GLY A 762 -9.17 -6.01 26.21
CA GLY A 762 -7.96 -5.19 26.23
C GLY A 762 -7.88 -4.18 25.08
N ILE A 763 -8.31 -4.55 23.87
CA ILE A 763 -8.21 -3.68 22.69
C ILE A 763 -9.33 -2.62 22.63
N GLY A 764 -10.52 -2.95 23.14
CA GLY A 764 -11.71 -2.09 23.01
C GLY A 764 -12.17 -1.97 21.55
N SER A 765 -12.86 -3.00 21.04
CA SER A 765 -13.36 -3.02 19.65
C SER A 765 -14.86 -2.68 19.55
N SER A 766 -15.26 -1.97 18.50
CA SER A 766 -16.67 -1.68 18.17
C SER A 766 -17.38 -2.83 17.45
N LYS A 767 -16.64 -3.83 16.95
CA LYS A 767 -17.20 -5.03 16.30
C LYS A 767 -17.55 -6.10 17.33
N SER A 768 -18.39 -7.07 16.97
CA SER A 768 -18.71 -8.19 17.86
C SER A 768 -17.48 -9.07 18.13
N GLU A 769 -17.41 -9.65 19.33
CA GLU A 769 -16.35 -10.59 19.73
C GLU A 769 -16.20 -11.77 18.75
N ARG A 770 -17.29 -12.19 18.09
CA ARG A 770 -17.26 -13.23 17.05
C ARG A 770 -16.52 -12.76 15.79
N SER A 771 -16.76 -11.54 15.33
CA SER A 771 -16.03 -10.99 14.18
C SER A 771 -14.56 -10.76 14.51
N PHE A 772 -14.27 -10.38 15.76
CA PHE A 772 -12.90 -10.27 16.26
C PHE A 772 -12.19 -11.64 16.23
N ARG A 773 -12.82 -12.68 16.80
CA ARG A 773 -12.32 -14.06 16.77
C ARG A 773 -12.00 -14.55 15.36
N ASN A 774 -12.92 -14.34 14.42
CA ASN A 774 -12.72 -14.79 13.04
C ASN A 774 -11.55 -14.08 12.37
N GLY A 775 -11.30 -12.81 12.70
CA GLY A 775 -10.18 -12.06 12.16
C GLY A 775 -8.82 -12.59 12.60
N LEU A 776 -8.71 -13.24 13.77
CA LEU A 776 -7.45 -13.77 14.28
C LEU A 776 -6.87 -14.90 13.41
N TYR A 777 -7.72 -15.68 12.74
CA TYR A 777 -7.28 -16.76 11.84
C TYR A 777 -6.59 -16.25 10.58
N ASN A 778 -6.71 -14.96 10.25
CA ASN A 778 -6.11 -14.37 9.06
C ASN A 778 -4.67 -13.84 9.32
N SER A 779 -4.01 -14.32 10.37
CA SER A 779 -2.69 -13.85 10.79
C SER A 779 -1.75 -15.01 11.05
N ASP A 780 -0.60 -14.99 10.40
CA ASP A 780 0.45 -16.00 10.57
C ASP A 780 1.19 -15.83 11.91
N ASP A 781 1.15 -14.63 12.51
CA ASP A 781 1.78 -14.30 13.79
C ASP A 781 1.03 -14.88 15.00
N LEU A 782 -0.22 -15.30 14.79
CA LEU A 782 -1.11 -15.80 15.82
C LEU A 782 -1.50 -17.24 15.55
N MET A 783 -1.48 -18.06 16.57
CA MET A 783 -1.98 -19.42 16.50
C MET A 783 -2.88 -19.75 17.69
N ARG A 784 -3.82 -20.65 17.46
CA ARG A 784 -4.70 -21.16 18.50
C ARG A 784 -3.99 -22.29 19.22
N VAL A 785 -3.86 -22.21 20.54
CA VAL A 785 -3.16 -23.20 21.39
C VAL A 785 -4.10 -23.94 22.35
N GLY A 786 -5.40 -23.69 22.23
CA GLY A 786 -6.43 -24.40 22.99
C GLY A 786 -7.83 -24.01 22.55
N VAL A 787 -8.85 -24.51 23.26
CA VAL A 787 -10.25 -24.28 22.87
C VAL A 787 -10.60 -22.80 22.78
N GLU A 788 -10.09 -21.95 23.67
CA GLU A 788 -10.35 -20.51 23.63
C GLU A 788 -9.07 -19.67 23.69
N GLN A 789 -7.90 -20.31 23.69
CA GLN A 789 -6.59 -19.69 23.94
C GLN A 789 -5.83 -19.46 22.64
N TRP A 790 -5.22 -18.29 22.53
CA TRP A 790 -4.36 -17.87 21.43
C TRP A 790 -3.00 -17.45 21.95
N ALA A 791 -1.99 -17.61 21.11
CA ALA A 791 -0.60 -17.31 21.40
C ALA A 791 0.11 -16.75 20.17
N LEU A 792 1.28 -16.16 20.38
CA LEU A 792 2.19 -15.82 19.29
C LEU A 792 2.79 -17.09 18.70
N THR A 793 2.78 -17.22 17.37
CA THR A 793 3.31 -18.39 16.65
C THR A 793 4.78 -18.66 17.01
N ARG A 794 5.59 -17.59 17.15
CA ARG A 794 7.01 -17.69 17.52
C ARG A 794 7.29 -18.30 18.89
N TRP A 795 6.30 -18.42 19.78
CA TRP A 795 6.48 -19.08 21.07
C TRP A 795 6.66 -20.60 20.93
N GLY A 796 6.36 -21.19 19.76
CA GLY A 796 6.59 -22.60 19.49
C GLY A 796 5.75 -23.55 20.36
N LEU A 797 4.59 -23.07 20.84
CA LEU A 797 3.62 -23.90 21.54
C LEU A 797 2.87 -24.83 20.56
N PRO A 798 2.36 -25.98 21.03
CA PRO A 798 1.54 -26.87 20.21
C PRO A 798 0.26 -26.20 19.70
N GLU A 799 -0.02 -26.32 18.40
CA GLU A 799 -1.22 -25.77 17.78
C GLU A 799 -2.44 -26.66 18.04
N TYR A 800 -3.57 -26.03 18.35
CA TYR A 800 -4.86 -26.68 18.49
C TYR A 800 -5.61 -26.71 17.15
N THR A 801 -5.54 -27.84 16.44
CA THR A 801 -6.21 -28.05 15.15
C THR A 801 -7.64 -28.61 15.28
N GLY A 802 -8.02 -29.10 16.47
CA GLY A 802 -9.33 -29.68 16.74
C GLY A 802 -9.22 -31.10 17.29
N ILE A 803 -10.23 -31.55 18.04
CA ILE A 803 -10.17 -32.84 18.76
C ILE A 803 -9.95 -34.03 17.81
N ALA A 804 -10.67 -34.07 16.68
CA ALA A 804 -10.55 -35.16 15.71
C ALA A 804 -9.15 -35.22 15.08
N ASP A 805 -8.64 -34.07 14.62
CA ASP A 805 -7.32 -33.98 13.97
C ASP A 805 -6.20 -34.31 14.96
N LEU A 806 -6.28 -33.84 16.20
CA LEU A 806 -5.32 -34.15 17.24
C LEU A 806 -5.33 -35.65 17.59
N ILE A 807 -6.50 -36.28 17.69
CA ILE A 807 -6.59 -37.75 17.86
C ILE A 807 -5.97 -38.44 16.65
N GLY A 808 -6.27 -37.98 15.43
CA GLY A 808 -5.74 -38.50 14.18
C GLY A 808 -4.22 -38.48 14.14
N GLN A 809 -3.61 -37.32 14.38
CA GLN A 809 -2.15 -37.16 14.43
C GLN A 809 -1.50 -38.10 15.44
N ARG A 810 -2.10 -38.29 16.62
CA ARG A 810 -1.57 -39.20 17.65
C ARG A 810 -1.71 -40.67 17.27
N VAL A 811 -2.84 -41.05 16.66
CA VAL A 811 -3.04 -42.40 16.14
C VAL A 811 -2.08 -42.70 14.99
N ASP A 812 -1.96 -41.79 14.02
CA ASP A 812 -1.08 -41.93 12.86
C ASP A 812 0.39 -42.03 13.30
N ALA A 813 0.82 -41.24 14.30
CA ALA A 813 2.15 -41.32 14.88
C ALA A 813 2.40 -42.67 15.60
N ALA A 814 1.43 -43.16 16.37
CA ALA A 814 1.56 -44.45 17.06
C ALA A 814 1.61 -45.63 16.07
N GLU A 815 0.81 -45.59 15.01
CA GLU A 815 0.82 -46.60 13.94
C GLU A 815 2.15 -46.56 13.15
N ALA A 816 2.70 -45.37 12.88
CA ALA A 816 4.02 -45.22 12.25
C ALA A 816 5.15 -45.82 13.12
N ASP A 817 5.02 -45.76 14.44
CA ASP A 817 5.94 -46.40 15.41
C ASP A 817 5.67 -47.91 15.59
N GLY A 818 4.72 -48.47 14.85
CA GLY A 818 4.38 -49.90 14.86
C GLY A 818 3.47 -50.32 16.02
N ALA A 819 2.86 -49.37 16.73
CA ALA A 819 1.83 -49.67 17.71
C ALA A 819 0.51 -50.00 17.02
N GLU A 820 -0.34 -50.81 17.67
CA GLU A 820 -1.66 -51.14 17.12
C GLU A 820 -2.67 -49.99 17.23
N GLY A 821 -2.35 -48.90 17.92
CA GLY A 821 -3.24 -47.76 18.20
C GLY A 821 -2.84 -47.04 19.49
N VAL A 822 -3.67 -46.09 19.94
CA VAL A 822 -3.39 -45.27 21.14
C VAL A 822 -4.37 -45.60 22.26
N VAL A 823 -3.89 -45.66 23.50
CA VAL A 823 -4.75 -45.90 24.67
C VAL A 823 -5.64 -44.67 24.91
N LEU A 824 -6.95 -44.89 25.06
CA LEU A 824 -7.94 -43.82 25.19
C LEU A 824 -7.71 -42.96 26.44
N SER A 825 -7.33 -43.54 27.58
CA SER A 825 -7.01 -42.77 28.79
C SER A 825 -5.85 -41.80 28.56
N ASP A 826 -4.85 -42.21 27.79
CA ASP A 826 -3.66 -41.41 27.54
C ASP A 826 -4.01 -40.23 26.62
N LEU A 827 -4.83 -40.46 25.60
CA LEU A 827 -5.39 -39.38 24.75
C LEU A 827 -6.22 -38.38 25.55
N VAL A 828 -7.07 -38.87 26.45
CA VAL A 828 -7.89 -38.00 27.32
C VAL A 828 -6.99 -37.15 28.22
N ASP A 829 -6.05 -37.77 28.93
CA ASP A 829 -5.16 -37.08 29.86
C ASP A 829 -4.26 -36.07 29.15
N GLU A 830 -3.78 -36.40 27.95
CA GLU A 830 -2.96 -35.51 27.14
C GLU A 830 -3.73 -34.31 26.62
N LEU A 831 -4.81 -34.54 25.87
CA LEU A 831 -5.52 -33.45 25.21
C LEU A 831 -6.20 -32.52 26.23
N THR A 832 -6.71 -33.05 27.35
CA THR A 832 -7.27 -32.22 28.42
C THR A 832 -6.21 -31.34 29.08
N ARG A 833 -5.00 -31.88 29.31
CA ARG A 833 -3.91 -31.13 29.93
C ARG A 833 -3.29 -30.08 28.99
N GLU A 834 -3.13 -30.43 27.73
CA GLU A 834 -2.39 -29.62 26.75
C GLU A 834 -3.26 -28.55 26.10
N PHE A 835 -4.51 -28.88 25.75
CA PHE A 835 -5.40 -28.01 24.98
C PHE A 835 -6.66 -27.57 25.73
N GLY A 836 -6.88 -28.07 26.96
CA GLY A 836 -8.03 -27.71 27.79
C GLY A 836 -9.37 -28.28 27.29
N VAL A 837 -9.35 -29.35 26.48
CA VAL A 837 -10.57 -30.01 26.01
C VAL A 837 -11.19 -30.90 27.08
N SER A 838 -12.52 -31.10 27.03
CA SER A 838 -13.21 -31.96 27.99
C SER A 838 -12.95 -33.46 27.71
N ALA A 839 -12.76 -34.25 28.77
CA ALA A 839 -12.56 -35.71 28.67
C ALA A 839 -13.73 -36.42 27.95
N ASN A 840 -14.95 -35.94 28.17
CA ASN A 840 -16.15 -36.46 27.51
C ASN A 840 -16.10 -36.22 26.00
N SER A 841 -15.64 -35.04 25.56
CA SER A 841 -15.50 -34.72 24.14
C SER A 841 -14.45 -35.63 23.50
N VAL A 842 -13.27 -35.76 24.10
CA VAL A 842 -12.21 -36.65 23.57
C VAL A 842 -12.72 -38.09 23.44
N THR A 843 -13.41 -38.59 24.46
CA THR A 843 -14.03 -39.94 24.44
C THR A 843 -15.05 -40.09 23.32
N ALA A 844 -15.90 -39.08 23.12
CA ALA A 844 -16.94 -39.12 22.08
C ALA A 844 -16.33 -39.10 20.66
N TYR A 845 -15.34 -38.24 20.43
CA TYR A 845 -14.63 -38.18 19.15
C TYR A 845 -13.82 -39.46 18.89
N ALA A 846 -13.16 -40.03 19.90
CA ALA A 846 -12.42 -41.29 19.77
C ALA A 846 -13.31 -42.52 19.50
N ALA A 847 -14.61 -42.43 19.78
CA ALA A 847 -15.58 -43.51 19.58
C ALA A 847 -16.40 -43.37 18.29
N THR A 848 -16.28 -42.25 17.57
CA THR A 848 -17.11 -41.93 16.39
C THR A 848 -16.26 -41.40 15.23
N GLY A 849 -16.87 -41.30 14.04
CA GLY A 849 -16.20 -40.81 12.84
C GLY A 849 -15.03 -41.69 12.40
N ASP A 850 -13.88 -41.08 12.21
CA ASP A 850 -12.69 -41.71 11.63
C ASP A 850 -12.00 -42.71 12.57
N PHE A 851 -12.51 -42.87 13.79
CA PHE A 851 -11.91 -43.70 14.82
C PHE A 851 -12.83 -44.83 15.29
N THR A 852 -12.20 -45.91 15.76
CA THR A 852 -12.86 -46.96 16.53
C THR A 852 -12.14 -47.13 17.87
N SER A 853 -12.90 -47.30 18.95
CA SER A 853 -12.36 -47.60 20.27
C SER A 853 -12.76 -49.01 20.69
N THR A 854 -11.80 -49.94 20.67
CA THR A 854 -12.02 -51.35 21.07
C THR A 854 -11.05 -51.74 22.16
N GLY A 855 -11.57 -52.21 23.30
CA GLY A 855 -10.73 -52.60 24.45
C GLY A 855 -9.96 -51.44 25.09
N GLY A 856 -10.45 -50.20 24.94
CA GLY A 856 -9.78 -48.99 25.42
C GLY A 856 -8.65 -48.49 24.51
N VAL A 857 -8.48 -49.07 23.32
CA VAL A 857 -7.49 -48.64 22.32
C VAL A 857 -8.22 -48.01 21.13
N VAL A 858 -7.82 -46.79 20.78
CA VAL A 858 -8.32 -45.99 19.67
C VAL A 858 -7.47 -46.25 18.43
N ARG A 859 -8.13 -46.51 17.29
CA ARG A 859 -7.51 -46.82 15.99
C ARG A 859 -8.21 -46.09 14.87
N ARG A 860 -7.53 -45.89 13.73
CA ARG A 860 -8.19 -45.47 12.50
C ARG A 860 -9.25 -46.50 12.11
N ARG A 861 -10.43 -46.01 11.73
CA ARG A 861 -11.51 -46.83 11.23
C ARG A 861 -11.19 -47.26 9.80
N THR A 862 -11.23 -48.55 9.55
CA THR A 862 -10.99 -49.15 8.21
C THR A 862 -12.26 -49.46 7.44
N GLU A 863 -13.40 -49.53 8.12
CA GLU A 863 -14.71 -49.81 7.54
C GLU A 863 -15.52 -48.51 7.37
N PRO A 864 -16.27 -48.31 6.28
CA PRO A 864 -17.11 -47.13 6.11
C PRO A 864 -18.08 -46.96 7.28
N MET A 865 -18.29 -45.72 7.72
CA MET A 865 -19.29 -45.48 8.75
C MET A 865 -20.68 -45.68 8.16
N VAL A 866 -21.51 -46.47 8.84
CA VAL A 866 -22.89 -46.77 8.39
C VAL A 866 -23.87 -46.10 9.34
N ASN A 867 -24.79 -45.30 8.79
CA ASN A 867 -25.89 -44.74 9.55
C ASN A 867 -27.02 -45.78 9.69
N ASN A 868 -27.08 -46.43 10.86
CA ASN A 868 -28.09 -47.46 11.14
C ASN A 868 -29.39 -46.88 11.74
N ALA A 869 -29.53 -45.56 11.82
CA ALA A 869 -30.76 -44.95 12.31
C ALA A 869 -31.90 -45.19 11.31
N THR A 870 -33.13 -45.30 11.80
CA THR A 870 -34.32 -45.34 10.94
C THR A 870 -35.26 -44.19 11.27
N PRO A 871 -36.06 -43.69 10.30
CA PRO A 871 -37.07 -42.67 10.55
C PRO A 871 -38.07 -43.08 11.64
N GLU A 872 -38.42 -44.36 11.71
CA GLU A 872 -39.40 -44.87 12.65
C GLU A 872 -38.94 -44.83 14.11
N GLU A 873 -37.63 -44.87 14.35
CA GLU A 873 -37.02 -44.87 15.68
C GLU A 873 -36.42 -43.51 16.06
N SER A 874 -36.44 -42.54 15.13
CA SER A 874 -35.88 -41.21 15.36
C SER A 874 -36.92 -40.26 15.95
N ASN A 875 -36.55 -39.57 17.04
CA ASN A 875 -37.39 -38.55 17.64
C ASN A 875 -37.52 -37.32 16.73
N GLY A 876 -38.67 -36.65 16.77
CA GLY A 876 -38.97 -35.47 15.96
C GLY A 876 -39.19 -35.75 14.47
N ILE A 877 -39.25 -37.02 14.05
CA ILE A 877 -39.60 -37.42 12.68
C ILE A 877 -40.98 -38.08 12.68
N TYR A 878 -41.88 -37.58 11.84
CA TYR A 878 -43.26 -38.08 11.71
C TYR A 878 -43.66 -38.18 10.25
N ILE A 879 -44.66 -39.02 9.95
CA ILE A 879 -45.25 -39.05 8.62
C ILE A 879 -46.17 -37.84 8.47
N HIS A 880 -45.86 -36.98 7.51
CA HIS A 880 -46.68 -35.84 7.09
C HIS A 880 -46.81 -35.86 5.57
N ASP A 881 -48.03 -35.71 5.04
CA ASP A 881 -48.33 -35.87 3.61
C ASP A 881 -47.78 -37.16 2.97
N GLY A 882 -47.74 -38.25 3.77
CA GLY A 882 -47.28 -39.57 3.32
C GLY A 882 -45.76 -39.73 3.25
N ARG A 883 -44.97 -38.75 3.72
CA ARG A 883 -43.50 -38.82 3.79
C ARG A 883 -42.98 -38.61 5.21
N TRP A 884 -41.77 -39.08 5.47
CA TRP A 884 -41.09 -38.80 6.73
C TRP A 884 -40.53 -37.38 6.74
N CYS A 885 -41.04 -36.54 7.64
CA CYS A 885 -40.66 -35.14 7.78
C CYS A 885 -40.17 -34.88 9.20
N ASN A 886 -39.24 -33.93 9.35
CA ASN A 886 -38.79 -33.49 10.68
C ASN A 886 -39.62 -32.29 11.15
N LEU A 887 -40.27 -32.43 12.31
CA LEU A 887 -40.99 -31.34 12.98
C LEU A 887 -40.00 -30.52 13.82
N VAL A 888 -39.91 -29.22 13.56
CA VAL A 888 -38.98 -28.32 14.24
C VAL A 888 -39.71 -27.12 14.81
N THR A 889 -39.42 -26.78 16.06
CA THR A 889 -39.81 -25.48 16.64
C THR A 889 -38.73 -24.44 16.35
N VAL A 890 -39.12 -23.31 15.79
CA VAL A 890 -38.19 -22.28 15.34
C VAL A 890 -37.61 -21.49 16.51
N THR A 891 -36.29 -21.36 16.54
CA THR A 891 -35.54 -20.65 17.58
C THR A 891 -34.87 -19.39 17.01
N LYS A 892 -34.33 -18.54 17.88
CA LYS A 892 -33.52 -17.37 17.45
C LYS A 892 -32.34 -17.75 16.57
N ASP A 893 -31.75 -18.94 16.75
CA ASP A 893 -30.57 -19.34 15.99
C ASP A 893 -30.92 -19.73 14.54
N HIS A 894 -32.11 -20.30 14.32
CA HIS A 894 -32.65 -20.51 12.97
C HIS A 894 -32.88 -19.16 12.26
N LEU A 895 -33.51 -18.19 12.93
CA LEU A 895 -33.77 -16.85 12.38
C LEU A 895 -32.49 -16.03 12.14
N ARG A 896 -31.41 -16.30 12.88
CA ARG A 896 -30.09 -15.68 12.65
C ARG A 896 -29.34 -16.30 11.48
N GLY A 897 -29.74 -17.49 11.04
CA GLY A 897 -29.14 -18.20 9.92
C GLY A 897 -28.02 -19.17 10.29
N SER A 898 -28.08 -19.76 11.49
CA SER A 898 -27.22 -20.89 11.85
C SER A 898 -27.64 -22.17 11.09
N GLY A 899 -26.72 -23.11 10.93
CA GLY A 899 -27.06 -24.46 10.46
C GLY A 899 -28.11 -25.10 11.37
N THR A 900 -28.99 -25.92 10.81
CA THR A 900 -30.10 -26.56 11.52
C THR A 900 -29.82 -28.04 11.68
N TYR A 901 -29.93 -28.56 12.90
CA TYR A 901 -29.77 -29.99 13.17
C TYR A 901 -31.00 -30.75 12.66
N ILE A 902 -30.78 -31.93 12.09
CA ILE A 902 -31.84 -32.85 11.70
C ILE A 902 -31.57 -34.25 12.27
N PRO A 903 -32.61 -35.04 12.62
CA PRO A 903 -32.38 -36.35 13.21
C PRO A 903 -31.80 -37.35 12.20
N ASN A 904 -30.92 -38.24 12.68
CA ASN A 904 -30.13 -39.12 11.83
C ASN A 904 -30.97 -40.08 10.96
N GLY A 905 -32.18 -40.46 11.39
CA GLY A 905 -33.07 -41.29 10.58
C GLY A 905 -33.45 -40.65 9.25
N LEU A 906 -33.55 -39.32 9.19
CA LEU A 906 -33.85 -38.60 7.94
C LEU A 906 -32.66 -38.64 6.98
N THR A 907 -31.43 -38.52 7.51
CA THR A 907 -30.21 -38.65 6.70
C THR A 907 -29.86 -40.08 6.32
N ALA A 908 -30.32 -41.08 7.10
CA ALA A 908 -30.15 -42.49 6.75
C ALA A 908 -30.93 -42.84 5.48
N MET A 909 -32.01 -42.11 5.18
CA MET A 909 -32.75 -42.25 3.92
C MET A 909 -32.00 -41.72 2.69
N LEU A 910 -30.91 -40.98 2.89
CA LEU A 910 -30.19 -40.27 1.83
C LEU A 910 -28.86 -40.94 1.43
N ASP A 911 -28.51 -42.07 2.04
CA ASP A 911 -27.23 -42.78 1.85
C ASP A 911 -26.01 -41.83 1.86
N LEU A 912 -25.98 -40.89 2.82
CA LEU A 912 -24.89 -39.91 2.92
C LEU A 912 -23.57 -40.60 3.31
N GLU A 913 -22.51 -40.25 2.61
CA GLU A 913 -21.15 -40.59 3.03
C GLU A 913 -20.73 -39.72 4.23
N TRP A 914 -19.89 -40.28 5.09
CA TRP A 914 -19.44 -39.63 6.32
C TRP A 914 -18.60 -38.39 6.01
N ASN A 915 -18.92 -37.24 6.62
CA ASN A 915 -18.27 -35.95 6.40
C ASN A 915 -18.32 -35.42 4.95
N GLU A 916 -19.03 -36.08 4.04
CA GLU A 916 -19.26 -35.60 2.68
C GLU A 916 -20.59 -34.85 2.60
N PRO A 917 -20.57 -33.54 2.30
CA PRO A 917 -21.80 -32.80 2.14
C PRO A 917 -22.50 -33.17 0.82
N ARG A 918 -23.79 -33.47 0.89
CA ARG A 918 -24.66 -33.59 -0.29
C ARG A 918 -25.43 -32.29 -0.49
N MET A 919 -25.43 -31.79 -1.71
CA MET A 919 -26.27 -30.65 -2.11
C MET A 919 -27.61 -31.17 -2.64
N ILE A 920 -28.71 -30.69 -2.08
CA ILE A 920 -30.07 -31.04 -2.52
C ILE A 920 -30.73 -29.78 -3.11
N PRO A 921 -31.33 -29.85 -4.31
CA PRO A 921 -32.05 -28.72 -4.90
C PRO A 921 -33.20 -28.23 -4.00
N SER A 922 -33.46 -26.92 -4.00
CA SER A 922 -34.64 -26.32 -3.35
C SER A 922 -35.15 -25.11 -4.13
N ASP A 923 -36.35 -24.64 -3.81
CA ASP A 923 -36.93 -23.42 -4.37
C ASP A 923 -36.12 -22.14 -4.08
N HIS A 924 -35.21 -22.20 -3.08
CA HIS A 924 -34.35 -21.09 -2.68
C HIS A 924 -32.85 -21.39 -2.89
N GLY A 925 -32.52 -22.17 -3.93
CA GLY A 925 -31.15 -22.58 -4.27
C GLY A 925 -30.70 -23.83 -3.51
N GLU A 926 -29.53 -24.36 -3.84
CA GLU A 926 -29.08 -25.64 -3.28
C GLU A 926 -28.96 -25.61 -1.75
N GLN A 927 -29.44 -26.66 -1.10
CA GLN A 927 -29.38 -26.85 0.33
C GLN A 927 -28.32 -27.90 0.66
N ARG A 928 -27.31 -27.49 1.43
CA ARG A 928 -26.26 -28.39 1.94
C ARG A 928 -26.81 -29.26 3.07
N ILE A 929 -26.59 -30.56 2.98
CA ILE A 929 -26.85 -31.55 4.04
C ILE A 929 -25.56 -32.32 4.31
N ILE A 930 -25.20 -32.51 5.58
CA ILE A 930 -24.01 -33.25 5.96
C ILE A 930 -24.29 -34.15 7.16
N TRP A 931 -23.78 -35.36 7.11
CA TRP A 931 -23.63 -36.23 8.26
C TRP A 931 -22.21 -36.06 8.81
N GLY A 932 -22.08 -35.25 9.85
CA GLY A 932 -20.80 -34.75 10.35
C GLY A 932 -20.38 -35.33 11.69
N ASN A 933 -19.20 -34.89 12.15
CA ASN A 933 -18.55 -35.25 13.41
C ASN A 933 -19.51 -35.53 14.59
N LEU A 934 -19.19 -36.52 15.41
CA LEU A 934 -20.04 -37.09 16.48
C LEU A 934 -21.32 -37.79 15.98
N GLY A 935 -21.43 -38.04 14.68
CA GLY A 935 -22.58 -38.71 14.10
C GLY A 935 -23.80 -37.81 13.98
N THR A 936 -23.66 -36.50 14.12
CA THR A 936 -24.78 -35.55 14.04
C THR A 936 -25.02 -35.11 12.61
N SER A 937 -26.29 -35.11 12.20
CA SER A 937 -26.71 -34.61 10.90
C SER A 937 -27.19 -33.17 10.98
N SER A 938 -26.82 -32.38 9.97
CA SER A 938 -27.25 -30.98 9.87
C SER A 938 -27.49 -30.57 8.44
N VAL A 939 -28.37 -29.59 8.29
CA VAL A 939 -28.58 -28.85 7.05
C VAL A 939 -28.02 -27.43 7.22
N GLY A 940 -27.58 -26.82 6.12
CA GLY A 940 -27.24 -25.39 6.09
C GLY A 940 -28.40 -24.49 6.55
N SER A 941 -28.14 -23.19 6.70
CA SER A 941 -29.13 -22.22 7.18
C SER A 941 -30.49 -22.32 6.49
N ILE A 942 -31.56 -22.53 7.27
CA ILE A 942 -32.94 -22.54 6.76
C ILE A 942 -33.59 -21.16 6.77
N ARG A 943 -32.89 -20.11 7.25
CA ARG A 943 -33.43 -18.75 7.39
C ARG A 943 -34.10 -18.24 6.11
N ARG A 944 -33.51 -18.54 4.97
CA ARG A 944 -34.01 -18.12 3.65
C ARG A 944 -35.37 -18.73 3.27
N PHE A 945 -35.76 -19.82 3.91
CA PHE A 945 -37.09 -20.44 3.76
C PHE A 945 -38.08 -19.87 4.77
N LEU A 946 -37.61 -19.43 5.94
CA LEU A 946 -38.46 -18.89 7.00
C LEU A 946 -38.96 -17.47 6.69
N GLU A 947 -38.10 -16.62 6.11
CA GLU A 947 -38.41 -15.22 5.84
C GLU A 947 -39.62 -15.04 4.89
N PRO A 948 -39.73 -15.73 3.74
CA PRO A 948 -40.89 -15.62 2.86
C PRO A 948 -42.19 -16.13 3.50
N LEU A 949 -42.08 -17.11 4.42
CA LEU A 949 -43.21 -17.71 5.14
C LEU A 949 -43.64 -16.88 6.38
N GLN A 950 -42.92 -15.80 6.70
CA GLN A 950 -43.15 -14.95 7.87
C GLN A 950 -43.13 -15.72 9.20
N ILE A 951 -42.30 -16.77 9.27
CA ILE A 951 -42.15 -17.61 10.45
C ILE A 951 -41.35 -16.88 11.53
N THR A 952 -41.82 -16.94 12.77
CA THR A 952 -41.25 -16.28 13.95
C THR A 952 -40.76 -17.28 14.99
N GLU A 953 -40.11 -16.79 16.06
CA GLU A 953 -39.63 -17.65 17.14
C GLU A 953 -40.80 -18.30 17.87
N GLY A 954 -40.74 -19.62 18.06
CA GLY A 954 -41.79 -20.43 18.67
C GLY A 954 -42.75 -21.09 17.68
N ASP A 955 -42.79 -20.62 16.41
CA ASP A 955 -43.58 -21.27 15.37
C ASP A 955 -43.02 -22.66 15.03
N ARG A 956 -43.87 -23.57 14.55
CA ARG A 956 -43.47 -24.91 14.11
C ARG A 956 -43.40 -25.00 12.59
N ILE A 957 -42.45 -25.78 12.10
CA ILE A 957 -42.24 -26.04 10.68
C ILE A 957 -41.99 -27.53 10.42
N TRP A 958 -42.29 -27.95 9.20
CA TRP A 958 -41.89 -29.23 8.65
C TRP A 958 -40.66 -29.04 7.76
N ILE A 959 -39.66 -29.90 7.94
CA ILE A 959 -38.54 -30.06 7.01
C ILE A 959 -38.73 -31.39 6.27
N ASP A 960 -38.86 -31.34 4.95
CA ASP A 960 -38.97 -32.51 4.07
C ASP A 960 -37.75 -32.56 3.13
N LEU A 961 -37.13 -33.74 3.05
CA LEU A 961 -35.98 -34.02 2.18
C LEU A 961 -36.38 -34.72 0.87
N HIS A 962 -37.66 -35.04 0.68
CA HIS A 962 -38.21 -35.66 -0.52
C HIS A 962 -37.37 -36.84 -1.04
N ASP A 963 -36.98 -37.76 -0.14
CA ASP A 963 -36.11 -38.92 -0.44
C ASP A 963 -34.77 -38.56 -1.13
N GLY A 964 -34.33 -37.31 -0.98
CA GLY A 964 -33.08 -36.79 -1.51
C GLY A 964 -33.17 -36.05 -2.83
N GLU A 965 -34.39 -35.89 -3.38
CA GLU A 965 -34.62 -35.23 -4.68
C GLU A 965 -34.81 -33.71 -4.56
N HIS A 966 -35.36 -33.25 -3.44
CA HIS A 966 -35.68 -31.84 -3.21
C HIS A 966 -35.66 -31.52 -1.72
N PHE A 967 -35.40 -30.27 -1.35
CA PHE A 967 -35.46 -29.81 0.04
C PHE A 967 -36.55 -28.75 0.18
N SER A 968 -37.47 -28.91 1.12
CA SER A 968 -38.50 -27.93 1.40
C SER A 968 -38.71 -27.69 2.89
N VAL A 969 -39.21 -26.49 3.19
CA VAL A 969 -39.66 -26.11 4.54
C VAL A 969 -41.08 -25.57 4.40
N THR A 970 -42.02 -26.13 5.16
CA THR A 970 -43.41 -25.67 5.18
C THR A 970 -43.87 -25.35 6.60
N PRO A 971 -44.83 -24.42 6.80
CA PRO A 971 -45.38 -24.17 8.12
C PRO A 971 -46.10 -25.41 8.66
N ALA A 972 -45.87 -25.75 9.93
CA ALA A 972 -46.68 -26.71 10.66
C ALA A 972 -47.76 -25.97 11.46
N GLN A 973 -48.77 -26.71 11.96
CA GLN A 973 -49.78 -26.11 12.83
C GLN A 973 -49.13 -25.49 14.07
N PRO A 974 -49.59 -24.32 14.57
CA PRO A 974 -49.18 -23.82 15.89
C PRO A 974 -49.47 -24.86 16.97
N SER A 975 -48.65 -24.91 18.03
CA SER A 975 -48.89 -25.85 19.12
C SER A 975 -49.91 -25.29 20.11
N ASP A 976 -50.99 -26.04 20.32
CA ASP A 976 -52.01 -25.76 21.34
C ASP A 976 -51.80 -26.64 22.60
N ALA A 977 -50.61 -27.20 22.78
CA ALA A 977 -50.27 -28.16 23.85
C ALA A 977 -50.67 -27.72 25.27
N ALA A 978 -50.77 -26.42 25.54
CA ALA A 978 -51.19 -25.91 26.85
C ALA A 978 -52.70 -26.10 27.13
N GLU A 979 -53.52 -26.26 26.09
CA GLU A 979 -54.98 -26.37 26.18
C GLU A 979 -55.49 -27.80 25.93
N LEU A 980 -54.60 -28.72 25.55
CA LEU A 980 -54.91 -30.09 25.19
C LEU A 980 -54.39 -31.08 26.24
N ASP A 981 -55.09 -32.21 26.40
CA ASP A 981 -54.65 -33.34 27.19
C ASP A 981 -54.83 -34.66 26.44
N GLY A 982 -54.44 -35.77 27.07
CA GLY A 982 -54.78 -37.09 26.54
C GLY A 982 -54.19 -37.39 25.15
N LEU A 983 -55.04 -37.93 24.27
CA LEU A 983 -54.70 -38.27 22.89
C LEU A 983 -54.68 -37.05 21.96
N ASP A 984 -55.41 -36.00 22.30
CA ASP A 984 -55.44 -34.75 21.52
C ASP A 984 -54.12 -33.99 21.68
N TRP A 985 -53.56 -33.97 22.91
CA TRP A 985 -52.21 -33.47 23.14
C TRP A 985 -51.17 -34.26 22.32
N LEU A 986 -51.32 -35.58 22.21
CA LEU A 986 -50.40 -36.41 21.42
C LEU A 986 -50.52 -36.14 19.92
N ALA A 987 -51.73 -35.88 19.41
CA ALA A 987 -51.92 -35.47 18.02
C ALA A 987 -51.20 -34.14 17.74
N ASP A 988 -51.36 -33.15 18.63
CA ASP A 988 -50.61 -31.88 18.54
C ASP A 988 -49.10 -32.10 18.65
N HIS A 989 -48.64 -32.95 19.56
CA HIS A 989 -47.22 -33.23 19.79
C HIS A 989 -46.51 -33.80 18.56
N VAL A 990 -47.21 -34.61 17.76
CA VAL A 990 -46.71 -35.13 16.48
C VAL A 990 -46.93 -34.16 15.31
N GLY A 991 -47.43 -32.95 15.56
CA GLY A 991 -47.61 -31.87 14.58
C GLY A 991 -48.93 -31.93 13.80
N GLU A 992 -49.87 -32.77 14.22
CA GLU A 992 -51.15 -33.01 13.56
C GLU A 992 -52.33 -32.42 14.36
N THR A 993 -53.47 -32.22 13.69
CA THR A 993 -54.68 -31.69 14.36
C THR A 993 -55.43 -32.81 15.09
N PRO A 994 -55.90 -32.58 16.33
CA PRO A 994 -56.75 -33.55 17.03
C PRO A 994 -58.00 -33.93 16.21
N GLY A 995 -58.39 -35.21 16.31
CA GLY A 995 -59.57 -35.74 15.64
C GLY A 995 -60.87 -35.34 16.34
N GLU A 996 -62.01 -35.68 15.73
CA GLU A 996 -63.33 -35.40 16.31
C GLU A 996 -63.61 -36.21 17.60
N ASP A 997 -62.87 -37.30 17.82
CA ASP A 997 -62.91 -38.14 19.01
C ASP A 997 -61.56 -38.83 19.29
N ASP A 998 -61.44 -39.45 20.48
CA ASP A 998 -60.24 -40.20 20.89
C ASP A 998 -59.79 -41.28 19.88
N ALA A 999 -60.74 -41.91 19.16
CA ALA A 999 -60.40 -42.96 18.21
C ALA A 999 -59.77 -42.36 16.94
N ALA A 1000 -60.26 -41.20 16.50
CA ALA A 1000 -59.68 -40.42 15.42
C ALA A 1000 -58.30 -39.86 15.80
N SER A 1001 -58.15 -39.23 16.98
CA SER A 1001 -56.85 -38.73 17.48
C SER A 1001 -55.83 -39.85 17.62
N TYR A 1002 -56.25 -41.03 18.11
CA TYR A 1002 -55.39 -42.20 18.17
C TYR A 1002 -54.93 -42.67 16.78
N GLY A 1003 -55.85 -42.70 15.81
CA GLY A 1003 -55.55 -43.09 14.43
C GLY A 1003 -54.50 -42.16 13.80
N ILE A 1004 -54.65 -40.85 13.98
CA ILE A 1004 -53.72 -39.82 13.50
C ILE A 1004 -52.33 -40.03 14.10
N VAL A 1005 -52.24 -40.21 15.43
CA VAL A 1005 -50.96 -40.46 16.10
C VAL A 1005 -50.32 -41.76 15.61
N ALA A 1006 -51.11 -42.82 15.40
CA ALA A 1006 -50.58 -44.08 14.88
C ALA A 1006 -50.04 -43.93 13.45
N GLU A 1007 -50.75 -43.23 12.57
CA GLU A 1007 -50.30 -42.97 11.19
C GLU A 1007 -49.04 -42.10 11.14
N ALA A 1008 -48.97 -41.03 11.95
CA ALA A 1008 -47.79 -40.18 12.07
C ALA A 1008 -46.53 -40.96 12.53
N LEU A 1009 -46.70 -42.08 13.24
CA LEU A 1009 -45.63 -42.99 13.64
C LEU A 1009 -45.33 -44.10 12.62
N GLY A 1010 -45.95 -44.07 11.45
CA GLY A 1010 -45.83 -45.12 10.43
C GLY A 1010 -46.49 -46.45 10.82
N LEU A 1011 -47.54 -46.40 11.65
CA LEU A 1011 -48.34 -47.56 12.02
C LEU A 1011 -49.73 -47.48 11.36
N ALA A 1012 -50.42 -48.61 11.29
CA ALA A 1012 -51.82 -48.61 10.88
C ALA A 1012 -52.69 -47.87 11.93
N PRO A 1013 -53.77 -47.17 11.52
CA PRO A 1013 -54.68 -46.45 12.44
C PRO A 1013 -55.24 -47.30 13.59
N ASP A 1014 -55.41 -48.59 13.34
CA ASP A 1014 -55.94 -49.58 14.28
C ASP A 1014 -54.84 -50.39 14.98
N ALA A 1015 -53.59 -49.96 14.90
CA ALA A 1015 -52.45 -50.66 15.50
C ALA A 1015 -52.69 -50.86 17.01
N PRO A 1016 -52.23 -51.99 17.61
CA PRO A 1016 -52.38 -52.20 19.04
C PRO A 1016 -51.66 -51.12 19.86
N ARG A 1017 -52.30 -50.58 20.92
CA ARG A 1017 -51.75 -49.53 21.82
C ARG A 1017 -50.31 -49.79 22.27
N ARG A 1018 -49.97 -51.05 22.59
CA ARG A 1018 -48.60 -51.46 22.95
C ARG A 1018 -47.55 -51.15 21.89
N LYS A 1019 -47.91 -51.12 20.60
CA LYS A 1019 -47.00 -50.79 19.49
C LYS A 1019 -46.75 -49.29 19.42
N VAL A 1020 -47.79 -48.46 19.60
CA VAL A 1020 -47.67 -47.00 19.68
C VAL A 1020 -46.80 -46.60 20.86
N LEU A 1021 -47.06 -47.15 22.06
CA LEU A 1021 -46.21 -46.94 23.24
C LEU A 1021 -44.77 -47.39 23.00
N ALA A 1022 -44.57 -48.55 22.36
CA ALA A 1022 -43.24 -49.03 22.04
C ALA A 1022 -42.50 -48.10 21.07
N ARG A 1023 -43.18 -47.51 20.07
CA ARG A 1023 -42.57 -46.54 19.14
C ARG A 1023 -42.04 -45.31 19.88
N PHE A 1024 -42.85 -44.69 20.74
CA PHE A 1024 -42.39 -43.52 21.52
C PHE A 1024 -41.25 -43.88 22.49
N ARG A 1025 -41.27 -45.08 23.10
CA ARG A 1025 -40.15 -45.56 23.93
C ARG A 1025 -38.87 -45.74 23.13
N HIS A 1026 -38.93 -46.33 21.94
CA HIS A 1026 -37.75 -46.47 21.07
C HIS A 1026 -37.20 -45.11 20.63
N ARG A 1027 -38.08 -44.13 20.41
CA ARG A 1027 -37.73 -42.74 20.11
C ARG A 1027 -37.21 -41.95 21.31
N SER A 1028 -37.20 -42.53 22.51
CA SER A 1028 -36.84 -41.83 23.75
C SER A 1028 -37.66 -40.56 24.01
N ASP A 1029 -38.94 -40.57 23.61
CA ASP A 1029 -39.87 -39.47 23.83
C ASP A 1029 -40.56 -39.63 25.20
N ALA A 1030 -39.94 -39.10 26.25
CA ALA A 1030 -40.39 -39.29 27.62
C ALA A 1030 -41.77 -38.66 27.88
N GLU A 1031 -42.06 -37.52 27.27
CA GLU A 1031 -43.33 -36.79 27.47
C GLU A 1031 -44.49 -37.58 26.86
N ALA A 1032 -44.35 -38.04 25.61
CA ALA A 1032 -45.37 -38.87 24.97
C ALA A 1032 -45.58 -40.20 25.71
N VAL A 1033 -44.51 -40.82 26.20
CA VAL A 1033 -44.61 -42.05 27.01
C VAL A 1033 -45.38 -41.80 28.30
N GLU A 1034 -45.08 -40.73 29.04
CA GLU A 1034 -45.78 -40.40 30.28
C GLU A 1034 -47.28 -40.17 30.04
N VAL A 1035 -47.63 -39.42 29.00
CA VAL A 1035 -49.02 -39.16 28.61
C VAL A 1035 -49.75 -40.46 28.28
N LEU A 1036 -49.15 -41.34 27.47
CA LEU A 1036 -49.72 -42.62 27.09
C LEU A 1036 -49.88 -43.58 28.29
N GLU A 1037 -48.89 -43.62 29.17
CA GLU A 1037 -48.93 -44.41 30.39
C GLU A 1037 -50.07 -43.96 31.31
N ARG A 1038 -50.33 -42.65 31.42
CA ARG A 1038 -51.45 -42.10 32.18
C ARG A 1038 -52.83 -42.41 31.59
N ILE A 1039 -52.94 -42.56 30.27
CA ILE A 1039 -54.23 -42.83 29.58
C ILE A 1039 -54.54 -44.33 29.57
N TRP A 1040 -53.52 -45.19 29.55
CA TRP A 1040 -53.68 -46.64 29.30
C TRP A 1040 -53.39 -47.55 30.48
N MET A 1041 -52.72 -47.07 31.53
CA MET A 1041 -52.59 -47.76 32.82
C MET A 1041 -53.55 -47.15 33.84
#